data_AF-A0A2V5W7Z6-F1
#
_entry.id   AF-A0A2V5W7Z6-F1
#
_cell.length_a   1.000
_cell.length_b   1.000
_cell.length_c   1.000
_cell.angle_alpha   90.00
_cell.angle_beta   90.00
_cell.angle_gamma   90.00
#
_symmetry.space_group_name_H-M   'P 1'
#
loop_
_entity.id
_entity.type
_entity.pdbx_description
1 polymer ?
#
loop_
_entity_poly.entity_id
_entity_poly.type
_entity_poly.pdbx_seq_one_letter_code
_entity_poly.pdbx_strand_id
1 'polypeptide(L)'
;MADDGKIQFALKPGACYCLALSESSRRREEVDVPGANAVPPPHVGGYVSGDAYRRARAQAAFAVSALSQVVEPEDLGPHDWRALASLTERDPKQFLGSLAYLDKKLARNDLLAALDAALRSNKFPHVISWSLIDRRRVTPVPPKHWLLVRDDAPFRATLRFEDGGAARHAQSVAVRDGHVACFPPPAEEGDAELVVERYGIAEQQVAGGVRFLSSTPENLKSEIRNPKSEIVLLTNGIGGMARLCVDVGRVASKYDCLLGANLNARVPVDRHIFAKRVRVWANANGFISTLNADNLIAFEPGPPARWRFATDAGDGCTVEIEMTAEMLPGLNTTVLRFRRGMMRQPGRPDGAERRPHATFDEVSSGVEGGPSGEIRLTVRVDIEDRNFHWETKRNGAAEHHFSTNTRPLPDKPGFAFTPASDRQLHVFSDAGEFRPEPEWCEDIPHPIEASRGQVASGDAYSPGWFDLPLAERATATLVVTADPPPTLPKEGSASSTATSGQFPWQEGSAGSADVVERPDSFDARLLQAAKAFVVRRDEGKTVIAGYPWFLDWGRDTLICARGLLSAGMIDEVKQILVTFARFEENGTLPNTIHGEDASNRDTSDAALWFGIVCEELARLEQASTLPASAKMPDPLYSQRIDGRGRTIADVLRSIATHYRDGTPNGIGMDPESALIWSPGHFTWMDTNHPAGTPREGYPIEIQVLWIRLLLQLERIDTKADGAPWGALANRAEGSLQKYFWLEDRGYFADLLIAERDKPASAARVDDALRSNCLLVVGLGLVAGARARRCVEAALRYLVVPGALRSLAPLPVSPALPIYGSDGRLLNDPTEPYFGRYEGDEDTRRKPAYHNGTAWAWTFPAFCEALARAWDFAPEAVATARAYLGDMERLMNEGCLGQIPEILDGDAPHRQRGCDAQAWGVTEALRVWRLLRSFRR
;
A
#
# COMPACT_ATOMS: atom_id res chain seq x y z
N MET A 1 17.53 60.47 30.81
CA MET A 1 18.88 60.99 30.59
C MET A 1 19.43 61.37 31.95
N ALA A 2 20.62 60.91 32.29
CA ALA A 2 21.37 61.43 33.43
C ALA A 2 22.32 62.54 32.91
N ASP A 3 22.65 63.51 33.77
CA ASP A 3 23.39 64.75 33.44
C ASP A 3 24.88 64.56 33.09
N ASP A 4 25.33 63.35 32.75
CA ASP A 4 26.72 63.04 32.38
C ASP A 4 26.92 62.74 30.88
N GLY A 5 25.90 62.94 30.05
CA GLY A 5 25.97 62.72 28.61
C GLY A 5 26.11 61.24 28.21
N LYS A 6 25.98 60.30 29.15
CA LYS A 6 25.97 58.85 28.85
C LYS A 6 24.54 58.36 28.71
N ILE A 7 24.26 57.75 27.56
CA ILE A 7 22.98 57.07 27.32
C ILE A 7 23.10 55.65 27.90
N GLN A 8 22.41 55.40 29.00
CA GLN A 8 22.32 54.06 29.59
C GLN A 8 21.13 53.31 28.96
N PHE A 9 21.41 52.19 28.28
CA PHE A 9 20.39 51.33 27.68
C PHE A 9 20.13 50.12 28.58
N ALA A 10 18.88 49.93 28.99
CA ALA A 10 18.41 48.70 29.60
C ALA A 10 17.64 47.88 28.56
N LEU A 11 18.23 46.77 28.09
CA LEU A 11 17.57 45.83 27.18
C LEU A 11 16.89 44.72 27.99
N LYS A 12 15.60 44.51 27.77
CA LYS A 12 14.91 43.31 28.24
C LYS A 12 15.34 42.11 27.38
N PRO A 13 15.41 40.88 27.93
CA PRO A 13 15.67 39.68 27.15
C PRO A 13 14.72 39.59 25.94
N GLY A 14 15.28 39.49 24.73
CA GLY A 14 14.50 39.37 23.48
C GLY A 14 14.20 40.67 22.72
N ALA A 15 14.63 41.85 23.19
CA ALA A 15 14.43 43.10 22.45
C ALA A 15 15.54 43.37 21.42
N CYS A 16 15.16 43.67 20.17
CA CYS A 16 16.07 44.16 19.13
C CYS A 16 15.57 45.53 18.62
N TYR A 17 16.39 46.58 18.78
CA TYR A 17 16.10 47.93 18.30
C TYR A 17 17.02 48.28 17.13
N CYS A 18 16.45 48.68 16.00
CA CYS A 18 17.19 49.24 14.87
C CYS A 18 17.47 50.72 15.14
N LEU A 19 18.74 51.10 15.28
CA LEU A 19 19.17 52.49 15.39
C LEU A 19 19.27 53.11 13.98
N ALA A 20 18.12 53.38 13.35
CA ALA A 20 18.09 54.33 12.25
C ALA A 20 17.94 55.73 12.85
N LEU A 21 18.91 56.61 12.61
CA LEU A 21 18.79 58.03 12.92
C LEU A 21 17.61 58.60 12.14
N SER A 22 16.48 58.87 12.80
CA SER A 22 15.44 59.69 12.22
C SER A 22 15.92 61.14 12.25
N GLU A 23 16.16 61.72 11.07
CA GLU A 23 16.32 63.17 10.95
C GLU A 23 15.01 63.86 11.33
N SER A 24 14.87 64.25 12.60
CA SER A 24 13.88 65.23 13.02
C SER A 24 14.29 65.91 14.32
N SER A 25 15.37 66.68 14.28
CA SER A 25 15.55 67.81 15.20
C SER A 25 16.61 68.79 14.68
N ARG A 26 16.23 69.65 13.75
CA ARG A 26 16.84 70.99 13.65
C ARG A 26 15.74 72.04 13.66
N ARG A 27 15.83 72.89 14.68
CA ARG A 27 15.03 74.10 14.88
C ARG A 27 15.16 75.00 13.66
N ARG A 28 14.05 75.67 13.34
CA ARG A 28 13.99 76.84 12.45
C ARG A 28 15.00 77.90 12.91
N GLU A 29 15.87 78.31 12.00
CA GLU A 29 16.35 79.69 11.90
C GLU A 29 16.24 80.09 10.42
N GLU A 30 15.54 81.19 10.18
CA GLU A 30 15.37 81.84 8.89
C GLU A 30 16.69 82.49 8.45
N VAL A 31 17.17 82.17 7.24
CA VAL A 31 17.95 83.11 6.42
C VAL A 31 17.66 82.84 4.94
N ASP A 32 17.18 83.87 4.25
CA ASP A 32 16.99 83.95 2.79
C ASP A 32 18.33 83.93 2.04
N VAL A 33 18.50 83.03 1.07
CA VAL A 33 19.38 83.22 -0.11
C VAL A 33 18.77 82.46 -1.32
N PRO A 34 18.70 83.06 -2.54
CA PRO A 34 18.01 82.46 -3.68
C PRO A 34 18.93 81.71 -4.65
N GLY A 35 18.42 80.60 -5.20
CA GLY A 35 18.77 80.10 -6.54
C GLY A 35 19.50 78.76 -6.61
N ALA A 36 18.77 77.69 -6.96
CA ALA A 36 19.18 76.67 -7.94
C ALA A 36 18.06 75.61 -8.08
N ASN A 37 17.56 75.46 -9.30
CA ASN A 37 16.65 74.38 -9.69
C ASN A 37 17.32 73.02 -9.50
N ALA A 38 16.84 72.23 -8.53
CA ALA A 38 17.01 70.79 -8.53
C ALA A 38 15.67 70.16 -8.10
N VAL A 39 14.97 69.59 -9.08
CA VAL A 39 13.81 68.72 -8.86
C VAL A 39 14.29 67.52 -8.04
N PRO A 40 13.74 67.23 -6.84
CA PRO A 40 14.02 65.97 -6.16
C PRO A 40 13.43 64.81 -6.97
N PRO A 41 14.09 63.64 -7.02
CA PRO A 41 13.49 62.47 -7.65
C PRO A 41 12.17 62.13 -6.95
N PRO A 42 11.17 61.59 -7.68
CA PRO A 42 9.87 61.30 -7.10
C PRO A 42 10.05 60.28 -5.97
N HIS A 43 9.58 60.64 -4.77
CA HIS A 43 9.48 59.76 -3.62
C HIS A 43 8.74 58.47 -4.00
N VAL A 44 9.47 57.36 -4.07
CA VAL A 44 8.88 56.01 -4.10
C VAL A 44 8.38 55.71 -2.68
N GLY A 45 7.10 55.36 -2.58
CA GLY A 45 6.29 55.45 -1.37
C GLY A 45 6.69 54.56 -0.18
N GLY A 46 6.25 55.00 1.00
CA GLY A 46 5.84 54.16 2.14
C GLY A 46 6.97 53.57 2.99
N TYR A 47 7.48 54.32 3.96
CA TYR A 47 8.31 53.74 5.03
C TYR A 47 7.45 52.87 5.95
N VAL A 48 7.62 51.54 5.85
CA VAL A 48 7.15 50.62 6.88
C VAL A 48 8.04 50.81 8.11
N SER A 49 7.48 51.07 9.29
CA SER A 49 8.21 51.25 10.55
C SER A 49 7.62 50.36 11.67
N GLY A 50 8.35 50.19 12.77
CA GLY A 50 7.89 49.40 13.92
C GLY A 50 7.73 47.89 13.62
N ASP A 51 6.63 47.29 14.11
CA ASP A 51 6.36 45.86 13.94
C ASP A 51 6.13 45.44 12.49
N ALA A 52 5.50 46.29 11.69
CA ALA A 52 5.29 46.01 10.28
C ALA A 52 6.63 45.90 9.52
N TYR A 53 7.63 46.71 9.90
CA TYR A 53 8.98 46.63 9.32
C TYR A 53 9.66 45.32 9.71
N ARG A 54 9.60 44.97 11.00
CA ARG A 54 10.18 43.71 11.52
C ARG A 54 9.58 42.49 10.84
N ARG A 55 8.25 42.49 10.68
CA ARG A 55 7.52 41.42 9.98
C ARG A 55 7.97 41.29 8.53
N ALA A 56 7.96 42.38 7.77
CA ALA A 56 8.38 42.37 6.38
C ALA A 56 9.85 41.94 6.22
N ARG A 57 10.73 42.35 7.14
CA ARG A 57 12.13 41.91 7.14
C ARG A 57 12.29 40.42 7.45
N ALA A 58 11.51 39.88 8.40
CA ALA A 58 11.50 38.44 8.67
C ALA A 58 11.01 37.64 7.46
N GLN A 59 9.97 38.12 6.77
CA GLN A 59 9.45 37.51 5.54
C GLN A 59 10.50 37.54 4.41
N ALA A 60 11.18 38.66 4.22
CA ALA A 60 12.28 38.74 3.25
C ALA A 60 13.46 37.83 3.63
N ALA A 61 13.80 37.74 4.92
CA ALA A 61 14.87 36.85 5.40
C ALA A 61 14.52 35.37 5.15
N PHE A 62 13.25 34.99 5.34
CA PHE A 62 12.75 33.66 4.97
C PHE A 62 12.96 33.40 3.46
N ALA A 63 12.56 34.34 2.60
CA ALA A 63 12.74 34.19 1.15
C ALA A 63 14.22 34.04 0.76
N VAL A 64 15.09 34.90 1.29
CA VAL A 64 16.54 34.87 1.01
C VAL A 64 17.17 33.58 1.50
N SER A 65 16.80 33.11 2.70
CA SER A 65 17.30 31.84 3.24
C SER A 65 16.87 30.63 2.42
N ALA A 66 15.68 30.65 1.82
CA ALA A 66 15.23 29.59 0.93
C ALA A 66 15.95 29.65 -0.43
N LEU A 67 16.12 30.85 -0.97
CA LEU A 67 16.86 31.09 -2.21
C LEU A 67 18.32 30.63 -2.11
N SER A 68 18.97 30.84 -0.97
CA SER A 68 20.36 30.42 -0.76
C SER A 68 20.56 28.89 -0.74
N GLN A 69 19.48 28.10 -0.74
CA GLN A 69 19.54 26.64 -0.87
C GLN A 69 19.59 26.19 -2.34
N VAL A 70 19.27 27.08 -3.29
CA VAL A 70 19.16 26.75 -4.73
C VAL A 70 20.04 27.61 -5.63
N VAL A 71 20.45 28.78 -5.15
CA VAL A 71 21.34 29.74 -5.80
C VAL A 71 22.42 30.17 -4.80
N GLU A 72 23.67 30.24 -5.24
CA GLU A 72 24.76 30.74 -4.40
C GLU A 72 24.50 32.20 -4.01
N PRO A 73 24.78 32.61 -2.75
CA PRO A 73 24.50 33.97 -2.30
C PRO A 73 25.09 35.07 -3.19
N GLU A 74 26.28 34.86 -3.78
CA GLU A 74 26.93 35.78 -4.72
C GLU A 74 26.24 35.92 -6.08
N ASP A 75 25.40 34.95 -6.45
CA ASP A 75 24.66 34.92 -7.71
C ASP A 75 23.23 35.48 -7.55
N LEU A 76 22.84 35.93 -6.35
CA LEU A 76 21.57 36.63 -6.14
C LEU A 76 21.69 38.06 -6.68
N GLY A 77 21.03 38.29 -7.83
CA GLY A 77 20.98 39.61 -8.46
C GLY A 77 20.32 40.69 -7.58
N PRO A 78 20.43 41.98 -7.96
CA PRO A 78 19.79 43.07 -7.25
C PRO A 78 18.27 42.86 -7.19
N HIS A 79 17.66 43.09 -6.02
CA HIS A 79 16.24 42.86 -5.80
C HIS A 79 15.64 43.79 -4.74
N ASP A 80 14.35 44.08 -4.86
CA ASP A 80 13.59 44.74 -3.79
C ASP A 80 13.17 43.70 -2.75
N TRP A 81 13.75 43.79 -1.56
CA TRP A 81 13.42 42.91 -0.43
C TRP A 81 11.94 43.00 -0.03
N ARG A 82 11.24 44.12 -0.29
CA ARG A 82 9.80 44.23 0.01
C ARG A 82 8.96 43.36 -0.92
N ALA A 83 9.37 43.22 -2.18
CA ALA A 83 8.72 42.31 -3.11
C ALA A 83 8.87 40.85 -2.64
N LEU A 84 10.07 40.46 -2.18
CA LEU A 84 10.30 39.14 -1.57
C LEU A 84 9.47 38.90 -0.31
N ALA A 85 9.35 39.93 0.54
CA ALA A 85 8.50 39.87 1.73
C ALA A 85 7.02 39.64 1.33
N SER A 86 6.53 40.37 0.33
CA SER A 86 5.16 40.23 -0.16
C SER A 86 4.89 38.85 -0.78
N LEU A 87 5.85 38.27 -1.51
CA LEU A 87 5.73 36.90 -2.04
C LEU A 87 5.58 35.87 -0.91
N THR A 88 6.45 35.97 0.11
CA THR A 88 6.40 35.09 1.29
C THR A 88 5.12 35.26 2.10
N GLU A 89 4.67 36.51 2.27
CA GLU A 89 3.44 36.84 2.98
C GLU A 89 2.20 36.27 2.29
N ARG A 90 2.17 36.33 0.95
CA ARG A 90 1.02 35.92 0.15
C ARG A 90 0.90 34.41 -0.02
N ASP A 91 1.94 33.74 -0.48
CA ASP A 91 1.89 32.29 -0.74
C ASP A 91 3.27 31.63 -0.61
N PRO A 92 3.69 31.25 0.60
CA PRO A 92 4.99 30.64 0.83
C PRO A 92 5.11 29.25 0.17
N LYS A 93 4.00 28.52 -0.05
CA LYS A 93 4.05 27.20 -0.72
C LYS A 93 4.37 27.40 -2.20
N GLN A 94 3.67 28.31 -2.87
CA GLN A 94 3.91 28.60 -4.28
C GLN A 94 5.32 29.17 -4.50
N PHE A 95 5.78 30.05 -3.60
CA PHE A 95 7.14 30.56 -3.61
C PHE A 95 8.18 29.44 -3.53
N LEU A 96 8.13 28.59 -2.50
CA LEU A 96 9.08 27.48 -2.35
C LEU A 96 9.03 26.50 -3.54
N GLY A 97 7.83 26.19 -4.03
CA GLY A 97 7.63 25.29 -5.17
C GLY A 97 8.20 25.84 -6.49
N SER A 98 8.29 27.17 -6.62
CA SER A 98 8.87 27.84 -7.80
C SER A 98 10.39 27.75 -7.85
N LEU A 99 11.06 27.56 -6.70
CA LEU A 99 12.53 27.63 -6.61
C LEU A 99 13.24 26.54 -7.42
N ALA A 100 12.62 25.38 -7.60
CA ALA A 100 13.14 24.30 -8.44
C ALA A 100 13.21 24.67 -9.94
N TYR A 101 12.48 25.71 -10.35
CA TYR A 101 12.34 26.16 -11.74
C TYR A 101 12.95 27.54 -11.99
N LEU A 102 13.68 28.08 -11.03
CA LEU A 102 14.32 29.38 -11.14
C LEU A 102 15.41 29.35 -12.22
N ASP A 103 15.30 30.21 -13.23
CA ASP A 103 16.38 30.42 -14.19
C ASP A 103 17.53 31.15 -13.50
N LYS A 104 18.61 30.41 -13.21
CA LYS A 104 19.78 30.94 -12.49
C LYS A 104 20.48 32.09 -13.23
N LYS A 105 20.47 32.09 -14.57
CA LYS A 105 21.09 33.17 -15.35
C LYS A 105 20.26 34.43 -15.29
N LEU A 106 18.93 34.30 -15.40
CA LEU A 106 18.03 35.43 -15.24
C LEU A 106 18.07 35.96 -13.80
N ALA A 107 18.08 35.07 -12.80
CA ALA A 107 18.07 35.42 -11.38
C ALA A 107 19.29 36.26 -10.97
N ARG A 108 20.45 36.05 -11.61
CA ARG A 108 21.66 36.85 -11.40
C ARG A 108 21.54 38.29 -11.90
N ASN A 109 20.72 38.53 -12.92
CA ASN A 109 20.51 39.86 -13.50
C ASN A 109 19.27 40.55 -12.92
N ASP A 110 18.16 39.82 -12.79
CA ASP A 110 16.88 40.27 -12.27
C ASP A 110 16.16 39.09 -11.57
N LEU A 111 16.33 39.02 -10.25
CA LEU A 111 15.77 37.95 -9.42
C LEU A 111 14.24 37.96 -9.42
N LEU A 112 13.60 39.13 -9.41
CA LEU A 112 12.15 39.23 -9.33
C LEU A 112 11.50 38.78 -10.65
N ALA A 113 12.08 39.15 -11.79
CA ALA A 113 11.62 38.65 -13.09
C ALA A 113 11.78 37.13 -13.20
N ALA A 114 12.88 36.57 -12.70
CA ALA A 114 13.09 35.11 -12.66
C ALA A 114 12.06 34.39 -11.79
N LEU A 115 11.76 34.93 -10.61
CA LEU A 115 10.73 34.39 -9.70
C LEU A 115 9.33 34.50 -10.32
N ASP A 116 8.97 35.64 -10.92
CA ASP A 116 7.69 35.82 -11.59
C ASP A 116 7.52 34.88 -12.80
N ALA A 117 8.61 34.60 -13.53
CA ALA A 117 8.60 33.60 -14.61
C ALA A 117 8.38 32.19 -14.05
N ALA A 118 9.09 31.82 -12.98
CA ALA A 118 8.95 30.52 -12.33
C ALA A 118 7.54 30.31 -11.74
N LEU A 119 6.99 31.31 -11.04
CA LEU A 119 5.64 31.28 -10.45
C LEU A 119 4.53 31.12 -11.50
N ARG A 120 4.70 31.71 -12.69
CA ARG A 120 3.74 31.61 -13.80
C ARG A 120 3.79 30.29 -14.55
N SER A 121 4.85 29.50 -14.39
CA SER A 121 5.04 28.25 -15.14
C SER A 121 4.06 27.13 -14.77
N ASN A 122 3.34 27.24 -13.65
CA ASN A 122 2.33 26.29 -13.16
C ASN A 122 2.80 24.81 -13.20
N LYS A 123 4.10 24.61 -12.93
CA LYS A 123 4.78 23.32 -12.88
C LYS A 123 4.50 22.58 -11.57
N PHE A 124 4.98 21.33 -11.48
CA PHE A 124 4.79 20.47 -10.32
C PHE A 124 5.45 21.04 -9.05
N PRO A 125 4.72 21.29 -7.96
CA PRO A 125 5.30 21.93 -6.78
C PRO A 125 6.07 20.93 -5.89
N HIS A 126 7.36 21.17 -5.68
CA HIS A 126 8.20 20.37 -4.78
C HIS A 126 8.05 20.76 -3.29
N VAL A 127 6.82 20.75 -2.76
CA VAL A 127 6.54 21.17 -1.37
C VAL A 127 5.48 20.29 -0.72
N ILE A 128 5.83 19.68 0.42
CA ILE A 128 4.90 18.99 1.31
C ILE A 128 4.59 19.90 2.49
N SER A 129 3.30 20.07 2.80
CA SER A 129 2.87 20.87 3.95
C SER A 129 2.59 19.98 5.15
N TRP A 130 2.99 20.43 6.33
CA TRP A 130 2.69 19.80 7.60
C TRP A 130 1.97 20.81 8.50
N SER A 131 0.95 20.37 9.21
CA SER A 131 0.15 21.13 10.16
C SER A 131 -0.25 20.26 11.35
N LEU A 132 -0.92 20.83 12.36
CA LEU A 132 -1.31 20.07 13.57
C LEU A 132 -2.12 18.80 13.31
N ILE A 133 -2.89 18.75 12.22
CA ILE A 133 -3.65 17.54 11.86
C ILE A 133 -2.72 16.36 11.50
N ASP A 134 -1.52 16.66 11.01
CA ASP A 134 -0.53 15.69 10.57
C ASP A 134 0.18 14.99 11.72
N ARG A 135 0.05 15.48 12.97
CA ARG A 135 0.56 14.79 14.18
C ARG A 135 0.01 13.36 14.33
N ARG A 136 -1.14 13.10 13.74
CA ARG A 136 -1.82 11.80 13.78
C ARG A 136 -1.30 10.81 12.72
N ARG A 137 -0.40 11.22 11.81
CA ARG A 137 0.20 10.34 10.80
C ARG A 137 1.71 10.52 10.71
N VAL A 138 2.37 9.55 10.11
CA VAL A 138 3.70 9.77 9.55
C VAL A 138 3.52 10.49 8.21
N THR A 139 4.16 11.64 8.03
CA THR A 139 4.05 12.43 6.78
C THR A 139 5.15 12.00 5.81
N PRO A 140 4.80 11.34 4.68
CA PRO A 140 5.80 11.01 3.67
C PRO A 140 6.22 12.26 2.87
N VAL A 141 7.52 12.45 2.72
CA VAL A 141 8.16 13.56 2.01
C VAL A 141 9.03 13.00 0.89
N PRO A 142 8.62 13.16 -0.39
CA PRO A 142 9.39 12.66 -1.52
C PRO A 142 10.73 13.39 -1.68
N PRO A 143 11.70 12.81 -2.41
CA PRO A 143 12.97 13.46 -2.71
C PRO A 143 12.76 14.85 -3.33
N LYS A 144 13.69 15.77 -3.06
CA LYS A 144 13.68 17.17 -3.56
C LYS A 144 12.51 18.04 -3.05
N HIS A 145 11.65 17.53 -2.16
CA HIS A 145 10.55 18.33 -1.62
C HIS A 145 10.96 19.08 -0.35
N TRP A 146 10.53 20.34 -0.28
CA TRP A 146 10.55 21.12 0.95
C TRP A 146 9.49 20.62 1.91
N LEU A 147 9.80 20.62 3.21
CA LEU A 147 8.81 20.42 4.26
C LEU A 147 8.39 21.79 4.81
N LEU A 148 7.16 22.21 4.57
CA LEU A 148 6.58 23.48 5.01
C LEU A 148 5.66 23.25 6.21
N VAL A 149 6.10 23.62 7.40
CA VAL A 149 5.33 23.56 8.65
C VAL A 149 4.45 24.80 8.74
N ARG A 150 3.16 24.63 9.09
CA ARG A 150 2.19 25.72 9.23
C ARG A 150 1.41 25.61 10.53
N ASP A 151 1.15 26.76 11.15
CA ASP A 151 0.36 26.87 12.38
C ASP A 151 -0.32 28.25 12.47
N ASP A 152 -1.34 28.39 13.32
CA ASP A 152 -2.00 29.67 13.58
C ASP A 152 -1.23 30.55 14.58
N ALA A 153 -0.42 29.94 15.45
CA ALA A 153 0.42 30.61 16.42
C ALA A 153 1.90 30.65 15.98
N PRO A 154 2.71 31.60 16.48
CA PRO A 154 4.16 31.54 16.30
C PRO A 154 4.73 30.27 16.94
N PHE A 155 5.69 29.63 16.28
CA PHE A 155 6.33 28.40 16.76
C PHE A 155 7.82 28.31 16.40
N ARG A 156 8.50 27.34 17.03
CA ARG A 156 9.78 26.76 16.59
C ARG A 156 9.57 25.30 16.24
N ALA A 157 10.23 24.85 15.18
CA ALA A 157 10.20 23.46 14.73
C ALA A 157 11.60 22.86 14.81
N THR A 158 11.69 21.63 15.28
CA THR A 158 12.92 20.83 15.34
C THR A 158 12.68 19.48 14.66
N LEU A 159 13.50 19.15 13.69
CA LEU A 159 13.49 17.86 12.99
C LEU A 159 14.64 17.00 13.52
N ARG A 160 14.33 15.81 14.05
CA ARG A 160 15.28 14.85 14.63
C ARG A 160 15.27 13.56 13.82
N PHE A 161 16.41 13.17 13.26
CA PHE A 161 16.52 11.95 12.46
C PHE A 161 16.80 10.73 13.35
N GLU A 162 16.22 9.58 13.03
CA GLU A 162 16.39 8.34 13.81
C GLU A 162 17.80 7.74 13.71
N ASP A 163 18.54 8.05 12.65
CA ASP A 163 19.93 7.63 12.42
C ASP A 163 20.97 8.34 13.31
N GLY A 164 20.53 9.26 14.18
CA GLY A 164 21.40 10.05 15.04
C GLY A 164 22.02 11.27 14.36
N GLY A 165 21.57 11.63 13.15
CA GLY A 165 21.95 12.84 12.44
C GLY A 165 21.66 14.13 13.22
N ALA A 166 22.39 15.20 12.89
CA ALA A 166 22.23 16.48 13.57
C ALA A 166 20.81 17.04 13.41
N ALA A 167 20.19 17.39 14.54
CA ALA A 167 18.86 17.99 14.54
C ALA A 167 18.85 19.31 13.76
N ARG A 168 17.79 19.54 12.99
CA ARG A 168 17.59 20.77 12.22
C ARG A 168 16.54 21.62 12.89
N HIS A 169 16.75 22.94 12.92
CA HIS A 169 15.86 23.88 13.58
C HIS A 169 15.34 24.94 12.62
N ALA A 170 14.07 25.30 12.76
CA ALA A 170 13.47 26.39 12.00
C ALA A 170 12.56 27.22 12.92
N GLN A 171 12.61 28.55 12.77
CA GLN A 171 11.70 29.47 13.46
C GLN A 171 10.64 29.96 12.50
N SER A 172 9.40 30.03 12.97
CA SER A 172 8.29 30.50 12.14
C SER A 172 8.36 32.00 11.82
N VAL A 173 7.83 32.36 10.66
CA VAL A 173 7.58 33.73 10.21
C VAL A 173 6.08 33.94 10.01
N ALA A 174 5.59 35.13 10.36
CA ALA A 174 4.20 35.50 10.13
C ALA A 174 3.94 35.68 8.62
N VAL A 175 2.86 35.09 8.12
CA VAL A 175 2.34 35.23 6.76
C VAL A 175 0.87 35.66 6.81
N ARG A 176 0.20 35.77 5.67
CA ARG A 176 -1.21 36.20 5.61
C ARG A 176 -2.13 35.35 6.51
N ASP A 177 -1.98 34.03 6.41
CA ASP A 177 -2.85 33.05 7.07
C ASP A 177 -2.08 32.27 8.14
N GLY A 178 -1.51 32.98 9.12
CA GLY A 178 -0.84 32.39 10.28
C GLY A 178 0.69 32.47 10.22
N HIS A 179 1.36 31.39 10.59
CA HIS A 179 2.79 31.29 10.73
C HIS A 179 3.35 30.08 9.96
N VAL A 180 4.53 30.23 9.36
CA VAL A 180 5.19 29.14 8.62
C VAL A 180 6.67 29.03 8.94
N ALA A 181 7.19 27.82 8.88
CA ALA A 181 8.63 27.52 8.88
C ALA A 181 8.89 26.43 7.82
N CYS A 182 10.10 26.35 7.27
CA CYS A 182 10.42 25.32 6.28
C CYS A 182 11.75 24.62 6.58
N PHE A 183 11.85 23.39 6.09
CA PHE A 183 13.09 22.64 6.00
C PHE A 183 13.39 22.35 4.53
N PRO A 184 14.64 22.59 4.06
CA PRO A 184 15.04 22.21 2.73
C PRO A 184 15.03 20.68 2.56
N PRO A 185 14.92 20.19 1.31
CA PRO A 185 14.99 18.76 1.04
C PRO A 185 16.25 18.14 1.67
N PRO A 186 16.15 17.06 2.46
CA PRO A 186 17.33 16.40 2.99
C PRO A 186 18.10 15.66 1.88
N ALA A 187 19.39 15.41 2.15
CA ALA A 187 20.25 14.62 1.27
C ALA A 187 19.98 13.11 1.40
N GLU A 188 19.45 12.67 2.55
CA GLU A 188 19.29 11.25 2.90
C GLU A 188 17.81 10.91 3.14
N GLU A 189 17.45 9.66 2.85
CA GLU A 189 16.16 9.06 3.15
C GLU A 189 16.13 8.53 4.59
N GLY A 190 14.95 8.47 5.21
CA GLY A 190 14.86 8.00 6.59
C GLY A 190 13.64 8.52 7.34
N ASP A 191 13.43 7.95 8.52
CA ASP A 191 12.39 8.36 9.45
C ASP A 191 12.93 9.46 10.38
N ALA A 192 12.08 10.43 10.70
CA ALA A 192 12.38 11.57 11.56
C ALA A 192 11.18 11.98 12.40
N GLU A 193 11.45 12.55 13.58
CA GLU A 193 10.46 13.18 14.44
C GLU A 193 10.49 14.71 14.23
N LEU A 194 9.33 15.29 13.88
CA LEU A 194 9.12 16.73 13.86
C LEU A 194 8.49 17.18 15.17
N VAL A 195 9.23 17.95 15.97
CA VAL A 195 8.79 18.55 17.22
C VAL A 195 8.48 20.03 16.98
N VAL A 196 7.26 20.46 17.28
CA VAL A 196 6.78 21.84 17.14
C VAL A 196 6.48 22.43 18.51
N GLU A 197 7.27 23.43 18.91
CA GLU A 197 7.09 24.23 20.12
C GLU A 197 6.28 25.48 19.78
N ARG A 198 5.01 25.50 20.18
CA ARG A 198 4.04 26.55 19.85
C ARG A 198 3.95 27.56 20.97
N TYR A 199 4.04 28.84 20.61
CA TYR A 199 3.80 29.97 21.51
C TYR A 199 2.32 30.36 21.56
N GLY A 200 1.45 29.34 21.68
CA GLY A 200 0.00 29.45 21.78
C GLY A 200 -0.52 29.09 23.18
N ILE A 201 -1.84 29.12 23.35
CA ILE A 201 -2.52 28.87 24.64
C ILE A 201 -2.69 27.36 24.91
N ALA A 202 -2.85 26.54 23.87
CA ALA A 202 -3.06 25.10 23.97
C ALA A 202 -2.02 24.35 23.13
N GLU A 203 -1.75 23.09 23.49
CA GLU A 203 -0.85 22.17 22.76
C GLU A 203 0.53 22.82 22.46
N GLN A 204 1.19 23.31 23.51
CA GLN A 204 2.45 24.07 23.40
C GLN A 204 3.62 23.22 22.87
N GLN A 205 3.54 21.91 22.96
CA GLN A 205 4.51 21.00 22.37
C GLN A 205 3.78 19.85 21.67
N VAL A 206 4.03 19.71 20.37
CA VAL A 206 3.43 18.68 19.52
C VAL A 206 4.55 17.95 18.79
N ALA A 207 4.45 16.64 18.64
CA ALA A 207 5.35 15.84 17.84
C ALA A 207 4.57 15.07 16.76
N GLY A 208 5.20 14.84 15.61
CA GLY A 208 4.65 14.02 14.53
C GLY A 208 5.77 13.33 13.74
N GLY A 209 5.47 12.15 13.20
CA GLY A 209 6.42 11.42 12.36
C GLY A 209 6.53 12.02 10.97
N VAL A 210 7.73 12.02 10.41
CA VAL A 210 8.03 12.41 9.03
C VAL A 210 8.90 11.32 8.41
N ARG A 211 8.61 10.90 7.19
CA ARG A 211 9.41 9.93 6.44
C ARG A 211 9.93 10.56 5.16
N PHE A 212 11.24 10.69 5.03
CA PHE A 212 11.87 11.10 3.78
C PHE A 212 12.06 9.87 2.89
N LEU A 213 11.44 9.89 1.71
CA LEU A 213 11.35 8.74 0.81
C LEU A 213 12.59 8.62 -0.09
N SER A 214 12.83 7.41 -0.58
CA SER A 214 13.91 7.12 -1.52
C SER A 214 13.66 7.67 -2.92
N SER A 215 14.73 8.13 -3.58
CA SER A 215 14.71 8.38 -5.03
C SER A 215 14.93 7.13 -5.88
N THR A 216 15.40 6.04 -5.27
CA THR A 216 15.71 4.76 -5.93
C THR A 216 15.09 3.61 -5.14
N PRO A 217 13.76 3.53 -5.06
CA PRO A 217 13.09 2.45 -4.32
C PRO A 217 13.50 1.04 -4.80
N GLU A 218 13.89 0.87 -6.07
CA GLU A 218 14.39 -0.42 -6.62
C GLU A 218 15.62 -1.02 -5.90
N ASN A 219 16.29 -0.25 -5.03
CA ASN A 219 17.48 -0.67 -4.29
C ASN A 219 17.23 -0.87 -2.79
N LEU A 220 15.99 -0.75 -2.30
CA LEU A 220 15.70 -1.06 -0.89
C LEU A 220 15.97 -2.56 -0.67
N LYS A 221 16.87 -2.86 0.26
CA LYS A 221 17.22 -4.26 0.56
C LYS A 221 16.02 -4.95 1.21
N SER A 222 15.80 -6.20 0.82
CA SER A 222 14.92 -7.11 1.57
C SER A 222 15.58 -7.40 2.92
N GLU A 223 15.26 -6.58 3.92
CA GLU A 223 15.73 -6.75 5.29
C GLU A 223 14.59 -7.29 6.14
N ILE A 224 14.84 -8.46 6.74
CA ILE A 224 14.01 -9.04 7.79
C ILE A 224 14.21 -8.18 9.03
N ARG A 225 13.17 -7.45 9.42
CA ARG A 225 13.26 -6.50 10.53
C ARG A 225 13.01 -7.18 11.85
N ASN A 226 12.11 -8.15 11.87
CA ASN A 226 11.75 -8.90 13.07
C ASN A 226 11.34 -10.35 12.73
N PRO A 227 12.31 -11.28 12.66
CA PRO A 227 12.05 -12.68 12.34
C PRO A 227 11.06 -13.34 13.30
N LYS A 228 10.88 -12.82 14.53
CA LYS A 228 9.96 -13.36 15.53
C LYS A 228 8.49 -13.05 15.25
N SER A 229 8.18 -12.08 14.39
CA SER A 229 6.79 -11.70 14.06
C SER A 229 6.40 -11.97 12.61
N GLU A 230 7.36 -12.29 11.75
CA GLU A 230 7.16 -12.42 10.32
C GLU A 230 6.73 -13.83 9.92
N ILE A 231 5.97 -13.92 8.82
CA ILE A 231 5.52 -15.17 8.22
C ILE A 231 5.85 -15.21 6.73
N VAL A 232 5.76 -16.41 6.16
CA VAL A 232 5.81 -16.65 4.72
C VAL A 232 4.56 -17.37 4.24
N LEU A 233 4.07 -16.96 3.07
CA LEU A 233 2.95 -17.57 2.36
C LEU A 233 3.44 -18.35 1.15
N LEU A 234 3.07 -19.63 1.08
CA LEU A 234 3.27 -20.49 -0.08
C LEU A 234 1.89 -20.97 -0.56
N THR A 235 1.68 -20.99 -1.88
CA THR A 235 0.38 -21.38 -2.47
C THR A 235 0.57 -22.38 -3.60
N ASN A 236 -0.49 -23.09 -3.95
CA ASN A 236 -0.45 -24.17 -4.94
C ASN A 236 -1.24 -23.90 -6.23
N GLY A 237 -1.80 -22.70 -6.40
CA GLY A 237 -2.62 -22.35 -7.58
C GLY A 237 -3.98 -23.07 -7.67
N ILE A 238 -4.39 -23.78 -6.62
CA ILE A 238 -5.74 -24.35 -6.49
C ILE A 238 -6.44 -23.87 -5.22
N GLY A 239 -5.90 -22.85 -4.55
CA GLY A 239 -6.47 -22.24 -3.34
C GLY A 239 -5.98 -22.83 -2.02
N GLY A 240 -5.09 -23.84 -2.04
CA GLY A 240 -4.39 -24.30 -0.84
C GLY A 240 -3.24 -23.35 -0.46
N MET A 241 -2.86 -23.38 0.82
CA MET A 241 -1.77 -22.56 1.35
C MET A 241 -0.91 -23.30 2.39
N ALA A 242 0.33 -22.86 2.53
CA ALA A 242 1.12 -22.98 3.75
C ALA A 242 1.45 -21.56 4.26
N ARG A 243 1.18 -21.32 5.54
CA ARG A 243 1.46 -20.08 6.26
C ARG A 243 2.40 -20.41 7.42
N LEU A 244 3.69 -20.14 7.23
CA LEU A 244 4.74 -20.56 8.16
C LEU A 244 5.37 -19.34 8.83
N CYS A 245 5.51 -19.36 10.16
CA CYS A 245 6.33 -18.37 10.85
C CYS A 245 7.80 -18.51 10.44
N VAL A 246 8.50 -17.38 10.29
CA VAL A 246 9.96 -17.36 10.09
C VAL A 246 10.65 -17.99 11.32
N ASP A 247 10.16 -17.68 12.51
CA ASP A 247 10.44 -18.40 13.75
C ASP A 247 9.80 -19.80 13.74
N VAL A 248 10.56 -20.81 13.30
CA VAL A 248 10.05 -22.17 13.07
C VAL A 248 9.46 -22.76 14.35
N GLY A 249 8.24 -23.30 14.23
CA GLY A 249 7.49 -23.87 15.35
C GLY A 249 6.64 -22.86 16.13
N ARG A 250 6.83 -21.54 15.91
CA ARG A 250 5.93 -20.52 16.45
C ARG A 250 4.58 -20.53 15.74
N VAL A 251 3.55 -20.14 16.48
CA VAL A 251 2.20 -19.85 15.99
C VAL A 251 1.80 -18.49 16.59
N ALA A 252 1.28 -17.60 15.76
CA ALA A 252 0.75 -16.29 16.15
C ALA A 252 -0.74 -16.15 15.85
N SER A 253 -1.25 -16.96 14.92
CA SER A 253 -2.64 -16.97 14.51
C SER A 253 -3.19 -18.39 14.39
N LYS A 254 -4.50 -18.55 14.60
CA LYS A 254 -5.21 -19.78 14.25
C LYS A 254 -5.08 -20.15 12.77
N TYR A 255 -4.81 -19.18 11.91
CA TYR A 255 -4.64 -19.38 10.46
C TYR A 255 -3.24 -19.82 10.04
N ASP A 256 -2.24 -19.75 10.93
CA ASP A 256 -0.91 -20.28 10.64
C ASP A 256 -1.01 -21.80 10.46
N CYS A 257 -0.42 -22.33 9.40
CA CYS A 257 -0.53 -23.73 9.05
C CYS A 257 0.63 -24.20 8.15
N LEU A 258 1.13 -25.40 8.42
CA LEU A 258 2.02 -26.13 7.50
C LEU A 258 1.27 -26.64 6.27
N LEU A 259 -0.03 -26.96 6.41
CA LEU A 259 -0.90 -27.34 5.30
C LEU A 259 -2.35 -26.94 5.57
N GLY A 260 -2.83 -25.93 4.85
CA GLY A 260 -4.24 -25.59 4.66
C GLY A 260 -4.68 -26.03 3.26
N ALA A 261 -5.41 -27.13 3.17
CA ALA A 261 -5.79 -27.75 1.90
C ALA A 261 -7.08 -27.15 1.33
N ASN A 262 -7.14 -26.98 0.01
CA ASN A 262 -8.42 -26.87 -0.69
C ASN A 262 -8.87 -28.27 -1.10
N LEU A 263 -9.87 -28.82 -0.41
CA LEU A 263 -10.36 -30.18 -0.65
C LEU A 263 -11.31 -30.30 -1.85
N ASN A 264 -11.74 -29.19 -2.45
CA ASN A 264 -12.56 -29.24 -3.66
C ASN A 264 -11.68 -29.31 -4.92
N ALA A 265 -11.93 -30.32 -5.76
CA ALA A 265 -11.13 -30.57 -6.96
C ALA A 265 -11.33 -29.51 -8.06
N ARG A 266 -12.45 -28.78 -8.08
CA ARG A 266 -12.81 -27.88 -9.18
C ARG A 266 -12.68 -26.42 -8.83
N VAL A 267 -13.14 -26.02 -7.65
CA VAL A 267 -13.30 -24.62 -7.26
C VAL A 267 -12.60 -24.33 -5.94
N PRO A 268 -12.16 -23.10 -5.69
CA PRO A 268 -11.67 -22.69 -4.38
C PRO A 268 -12.79 -22.74 -3.34
N VAL A 269 -12.52 -23.41 -2.21
CA VAL A 269 -13.35 -23.38 -1.01
C VAL A 269 -12.51 -23.04 0.22
N ASP A 270 -13.19 -22.83 1.33
CA ASP A 270 -12.61 -22.72 2.65
C ASP A 270 -11.52 -23.77 2.90
N ARG A 271 -10.39 -23.32 3.44
CA ARG A 271 -9.24 -24.20 3.65
C ARG A 271 -9.49 -25.11 4.85
N HIS A 272 -9.12 -26.37 4.68
CA HIS A 272 -9.07 -27.35 5.75
C HIS A 272 -7.67 -27.41 6.33
N ILE A 273 -7.50 -27.11 7.62
CA ILE A 273 -6.20 -27.17 8.29
C ILE A 273 -5.95 -28.59 8.74
N PHE A 274 -4.98 -29.25 8.09
CA PHE A 274 -4.51 -30.59 8.45
C PHE A 274 -3.24 -30.55 9.29
N ALA A 275 -2.31 -29.67 8.96
CA ALA A 275 -1.03 -29.55 9.67
C ALA A 275 -0.86 -28.11 10.16
N LYS A 276 -0.77 -27.94 11.47
CA LYS A 276 -0.67 -26.65 12.15
C LYS A 276 0.74 -26.08 12.08
N ARG A 277 1.75 -26.88 12.45
CA ARG A 277 3.15 -26.45 12.42
C ARG A 277 4.11 -27.65 12.33
N VAL A 278 5.36 -27.34 12.04
CA VAL A 278 6.50 -28.26 12.23
C VAL A 278 7.37 -27.73 13.37
N ARG A 279 7.86 -28.63 14.23
CA ARG A 279 8.88 -28.35 15.26
C ARG A 279 10.13 -29.18 14.94
N VAL A 280 11.30 -28.56 14.98
CA VAL A 280 12.56 -29.20 14.57
C VAL A 280 13.63 -28.96 15.62
N TRP A 281 14.30 -30.03 16.04
CA TRP A 281 15.49 -30.00 16.87
C TRP A 281 16.63 -30.68 16.15
N ALA A 282 17.79 -30.05 16.13
CA ALA A 282 19.01 -30.61 15.60
C ALA A 282 19.88 -31.13 16.74
N ASN A 283 20.34 -32.37 16.62
CA ASN A 283 21.36 -32.96 17.47
C ASN A 283 22.66 -33.02 16.67
N ALA A 284 23.63 -32.16 17.02
CA ALA A 284 24.97 -32.19 16.46
C ALA A 284 25.94 -32.55 17.59
N ASN A 285 26.62 -33.69 17.47
CA ASN A 285 27.59 -34.18 18.48
C ASN A 285 27.04 -34.31 19.91
N GLY A 286 25.73 -34.55 20.08
CA GLY A 286 25.09 -34.62 21.40
C GLY A 286 24.54 -33.29 21.91
N PHE A 287 24.77 -32.18 21.20
CA PHE A 287 24.21 -30.86 21.53
C PHE A 287 22.90 -30.66 20.77
N ILE A 288 21.82 -30.42 21.52
CA ILE A 288 20.48 -30.27 20.96
C ILE A 288 20.14 -28.78 20.85
N SER A 289 19.90 -28.32 19.63
CA SER A 289 19.43 -26.96 19.32
C SER A 289 18.03 -27.02 18.68
N THR A 290 17.07 -26.25 19.19
CA THR A 290 15.81 -26.01 18.47
C THR A 290 16.08 -25.11 17.27
N LEU A 291 15.61 -25.45 16.07
CA LEU A 291 15.69 -24.54 14.92
C LEU A 291 14.60 -23.49 15.06
N ASN A 292 14.97 -22.23 15.31
CA ASN A 292 14.06 -21.14 15.59
C ASN A 292 14.71 -19.78 15.28
N ALA A 293 14.06 -18.67 15.62
CA ALA A 293 14.61 -17.33 15.38
C ALA A 293 15.91 -17.03 16.15
N ASP A 294 16.22 -17.73 17.26
CA ASP A 294 17.40 -17.44 18.08
C ASP A 294 18.70 -17.95 17.43
N ASN A 295 18.60 -18.89 16.49
CA ASN A 295 19.74 -19.41 15.73
C ASN A 295 19.59 -19.29 14.21
N LEU A 296 18.66 -18.44 13.74
CA LEU A 296 18.47 -18.13 12.33
C LEU A 296 19.57 -17.20 11.82
N ILE A 297 20.31 -17.64 10.80
CA ILE A 297 21.37 -16.87 10.12
C ILE A 297 20.78 -16.04 8.99
N ALA A 298 19.89 -16.65 8.20
CA ALA A 298 19.30 -16.02 7.03
C ALA A 298 17.98 -16.70 6.68
N PHE A 299 17.07 -15.92 6.09
CA PHE A 299 15.82 -16.42 5.57
C PHE A 299 15.50 -15.78 4.21
N GLU A 300 14.97 -16.58 3.30
CA GLU A 300 14.48 -16.17 1.98
C GLU A 300 13.00 -16.61 1.88
N PRO A 301 12.04 -15.70 1.64
CA PRO A 301 10.61 -16.03 1.62
C PRO A 301 10.18 -16.93 0.44
N GLY A 302 11.03 -17.14 -0.56
CA GLY A 302 10.74 -18.08 -1.63
C GLY A 302 9.63 -17.64 -2.59
N PRO A 303 9.00 -18.57 -3.31
CA PRO A 303 9.12 -20.04 -3.23
C PRO A 303 10.39 -20.62 -3.93
N PRO A 304 11.05 -21.67 -3.39
CA PRO A 304 10.83 -22.26 -2.07
C PRO A 304 11.33 -21.32 -0.97
N ALA A 305 10.62 -21.28 0.16
CA ALA A 305 11.11 -20.55 1.33
C ALA A 305 12.33 -21.28 1.89
N ARG A 306 13.37 -20.56 2.30
CA ARG A 306 14.65 -21.13 2.75
C ARG A 306 15.07 -20.50 4.07
N TRP A 307 15.39 -21.35 5.03
CA TRP A 307 15.97 -20.98 6.31
C TRP A 307 17.39 -21.54 6.40
N ARG A 308 18.32 -20.76 6.95
CA ARG A 308 19.66 -21.24 7.32
C ARG A 308 19.88 -20.99 8.80
N PHE A 309 20.20 -22.04 9.54
CA PHE A 309 20.38 -22.01 10.99
C PHE A 309 21.83 -22.33 11.38
N ALA A 310 22.33 -21.70 12.44
CA ALA A 310 23.62 -22.04 13.07
C ALA A 310 23.36 -22.86 14.33
N THR A 311 23.56 -24.17 14.28
CA THR A 311 23.31 -25.06 15.42
C THR A 311 24.58 -25.33 16.21
N ASP A 312 24.50 -25.34 17.54
CA ASP A 312 25.65 -25.64 18.41
C ASP A 312 26.07 -27.11 18.24
N ALA A 313 27.37 -27.33 18.12
CA ALA A 313 28.00 -28.65 17.98
C ALA A 313 29.10 -28.91 19.03
N GLY A 314 29.18 -28.09 20.08
CA GLY A 314 30.16 -28.18 21.17
C GLY A 314 31.45 -27.41 20.89
N ASP A 315 32.21 -27.11 21.95
CA ASP A 315 33.53 -26.43 21.89
C ASP A 315 33.56 -25.13 21.07
N GLY A 316 32.43 -24.41 21.02
CA GLY A 316 32.28 -23.18 20.21
C GLY A 316 32.13 -23.43 18.70
N CYS A 317 32.02 -24.68 18.28
CA CYS A 317 31.73 -25.06 16.90
C CYS A 317 30.23 -24.99 16.61
N THR A 318 29.89 -24.59 15.39
CA THR A 318 28.50 -24.61 14.90
C THR A 318 28.40 -25.40 13.60
N VAL A 319 27.27 -26.07 13.39
CA VAL A 319 26.91 -26.64 12.08
C VAL A 319 25.75 -25.87 11.46
N GLU A 320 25.93 -25.50 10.19
CA GLU A 320 24.85 -24.90 9.40
C GLU A 320 23.84 -25.97 8.97
N ILE A 321 22.57 -25.72 9.23
CA ILE A 321 21.46 -26.53 8.75
C ILE A 321 20.57 -25.66 7.88
N GLU A 322 20.35 -26.10 6.64
CA GLU A 322 19.40 -25.47 5.74
C GLU A 322 18.09 -26.25 5.74
N MET A 323 16.98 -25.53 5.93
CA MET A 323 15.62 -26.04 5.73
C MET A 323 14.99 -25.29 4.56
N THR A 324 14.30 -26.00 3.67
CA THR A 324 13.44 -25.38 2.64
C THR A 324 12.01 -25.87 2.77
N ALA A 325 11.05 -25.00 2.43
CA ALA A 325 9.63 -25.33 2.35
C ALA A 325 9.06 -24.89 1.00
N GLU A 326 8.32 -25.77 0.34
CA GLU A 326 7.53 -25.43 -0.85
C GLU A 326 6.15 -26.07 -0.78
N MET A 327 5.17 -25.40 -1.39
CA MET A 327 3.87 -26.00 -1.67
C MET A 327 3.83 -26.35 -3.16
N LEU A 328 3.55 -27.62 -3.49
CA LEU A 328 3.64 -28.10 -4.86
C LEU A 328 2.47 -27.56 -5.71
N PRO A 329 2.73 -27.02 -6.93
CA PRO A 329 1.67 -26.55 -7.80
C PRO A 329 0.63 -27.64 -8.12
N GLY A 330 -0.64 -27.30 -8.00
CA GLY A 330 -1.76 -28.19 -8.30
C GLY A 330 -2.06 -29.25 -7.23
N LEU A 331 -1.30 -29.28 -6.13
CA LEU A 331 -1.40 -30.30 -5.08
C LEU A 331 -1.55 -29.66 -3.70
N ASN A 332 -2.37 -30.24 -2.84
CA ASN A 332 -2.43 -29.97 -1.40
C ASN A 332 -1.26 -30.66 -0.68
N THR A 333 -0.03 -30.31 -1.09
CA THR A 333 1.19 -30.96 -0.62
C THR A 333 2.26 -29.92 -0.27
N THR A 334 2.70 -29.95 0.97
CA THR A 334 3.87 -29.19 1.45
C THR A 334 5.07 -30.13 1.57
N VAL A 335 6.20 -29.73 1.01
CA VAL A 335 7.47 -30.46 1.06
C VAL A 335 8.48 -29.65 1.85
N LEU A 336 9.03 -30.27 2.90
CA LEU A 336 10.15 -29.76 3.67
C LEU A 336 11.41 -30.55 3.30
N ARG A 337 12.53 -29.86 3.02
CA ARG A 337 13.83 -30.51 2.81
C ARG A 337 14.86 -29.95 3.77
N PHE A 338 15.68 -30.84 4.31
CA PHE A 338 16.73 -30.54 5.25
C PHE A 338 18.08 -31.01 4.71
N ARG A 339 19.10 -30.15 4.78
CA ARG A 339 20.48 -30.52 4.41
C ARG A 339 21.51 -29.78 5.27
N ARG A 340 22.72 -30.33 5.36
CA ARG A 340 23.86 -29.61 5.94
C ARG A 340 24.28 -28.47 5.01
N GLY A 341 24.47 -27.27 5.55
CA GLY A 341 25.04 -26.15 4.80
C GLY A 341 26.51 -26.39 4.44
N MET A 342 26.96 -25.91 3.28
CA MET A 342 28.39 -25.92 2.97
C MET A 342 29.04 -24.75 3.71
N MET A 343 29.92 -25.02 4.68
CA MET A 343 30.77 -23.98 5.25
C MET A 343 31.55 -23.29 4.12
N ARG A 344 31.18 -22.07 3.75
CA ARG A 344 32.05 -21.19 2.98
C ARG A 344 33.18 -20.77 3.91
N GLN A 345 34.43 -21.02 3.51
CA GLN A 345 35.55 -20.33 4.15
C GLN A 345 35.31 -18.83 4.06
N PRO A 346 35.49 -18.06 5.16
CA PRO A 346 35.32 -16.63 5.12
C PRO A 346 36.39 -16.02 4.19
N GLY A 347 35.96 -15.65 2.98
CA GLY A 347 36.64 -14.63 2.19
C GLY A 347 36.47 -13.30 2.91
N ARG A 348 37.58 -12.63 3.22
CA ARG A 348 37.67 -11.27 3.78
C ARG A 348 36.56 -10.35 3.22
N PRO A 349 35.74 -9.70 4.07
CA PRO A 349 34.94 -8.57 3.63
C PRO A 349 35.80 -7.31 3.61
N ASP A 350 35.80 -6.59 2.49
CA ASP A 350 36.19 -5.18 2.45
C ASP A 350 35.17 -4.36 3.25
N GLY A 351 35.68 -3.68 4.28
CA GLY A 351 35.13 -2.45 4.88
C GLY A 351 33.64 -2.40 5.23
N ALA A 352 33.29 -2.72 6.49
CA ALA A 352 32.16 -2.10 7.18
C ALA A 352 32.42 -2.05 8.70
N GLU A 353 32.13 -0.89 9.29
CA GLU A 353 32.51 -0.48 10.64
C GLU A 353 31.74 -1.21 11.76
N ARG A 354 32.44 -1.40 12.89
CA ARG A 354 32.00 -2.06 14.13
C ARG A 354 31.06 -1.20 14.98
N ARG A 355 30.08 -1.84 15.65
CA ARG A 355 29.62 -1.60 17.06
C ARG A 355 28.40 -2.51 17.41
N PRO A 356 28.08 -2.79 18.70
CA PRO A 356 28.93 -3.44 19.70
C PRO A 356 28.14 -4.51 20.49
N HIS A 357 28.47 -5.79 20.36
CA HIS A 357 28.45 -6.79 21.44
C HIS A 357 29.42 -7.92 21.05
N ALA A 358 30.03 -8.58 22.06
CA ALA A 358 31.37 -9.18 22.04
C ALA A 358 31.76 -10.00 20.79
N THR A 359 32.95 -9.69 20.26
CA THR A 359 33.51 -10.18 19.00
C THR A 359 33.97 -11.65 19.03
N PHE A 360 33.55 -12.35 17.98
CA PHE A 360 33.88 -13.72 17.55
C PHE A 360 35.31 -13.87 16.97
N ASP A 361 36.31 -13.16 17.51
CA ASP A 361 37.65 -13.05 16.90
C ASP A 361 38.80 -13.69 17.72
N GLU A 362 38.53 -14.41 18.82
CA GLU A 362 39.60 -15.01 19.65
C GLU A 362 39.56 -16.55 19.82
N VAL A 363 38.77 -17.29 19.03
CA VAL A 363 38.74 -18.77 19.11
C VAL A 363 39.02 -19.46 17.75
N SER A 364 39.68 -18.78 16.82
CA SER A 364 40.00 -19.33 15.49
C SER A 364 41.49 -19.64 15.30
N SER A 365 42.12 -20.23 16.32
CA SER A 365 43.45 -20.86 16.19
C SER A 365 43.44 -22.31 16.68
N GLY A 366 42.71 -23.15 15.95
CA GLY A 366 42.78 -24.61 16.13
C GLY A 366 41.55 -25.34 15.64
N VAL A 367 41.32 -25.41 14.32
CA VAL A 367 40.38 -26.40 13.75
C VAL A 367 40.97 -26.99 12.48
N GLU A 368 41.74 -28.07 12.65
CA GLU A 368 41.84 -29.11 11.62
C GLU A 368 40.55 -29.94 11.67
N GLY A 369 39.82 -29.99 10.55
CA GLY A 369 38.66 -30.89 10.37
C GLY A 369 37.37 -30.40 11.05
N GLY A 370 36.38 -29.97 10.26
CA GLY A 370 35.00 -29.83 10.77
C GLY A 370 34.51 -31.18 11.31
N PRO A 371 33.60 -31.20 12.30
CA PRO A 371 33.24 -32.45 12.97
C PRO A 371 32.63 -33.42 11.95
N SER A 372 33.30 -34.56 11.75
CA SER A 372 32.78 -35.74 11.02
C SER A 372 31.65 -36.45 11.79
N GLY A 373 30.97 -35.71 12.68
CA GLY A 373 29.99 -36.24 13.60
C GLY A 373 28.65 -36.53 12.95
N GLU A 374 27.93 -37.46 13.55
CA GLU A 374 26.56 -37.77 13.19
C GLU A 374 25.66 -36.60 13.56
N ILE A 375 24.89 -36.11 12.58
CA ILE A 375 23.90 -35.05 12.79
C ILE A 375 22.54 -35.65 12.50
N ARG A 376 21.62 -35.49 13.45
CA ARG A 376 20.26 -36.01 13.36
C ARG A 376 19.27 -34.91 13.65
N LEU A 377 18.13 -34.92 12.96
CA LEU A 377 17.01 -34.04 13.26
C LEU A 377 15.89 -34.84 13.92
N THR A 378 15.38 -34.32 15.03
CA THR A 378 14.07 -34.71 15.55
C THR A 378 13.03 -33.77 14.98
N VAL A 379 12.07 -34.29 14.23
CA VAL A 379 11.01 -33.49 13.59
C VAL A 379 9.64 -33.94 14.07
N ARG A 380 8.81 -33.00 14.51
CA ARG A 380 7.40 -33.24 14.85
C ARG A 380 6.47 -32.40 13.98
N VAL A 381 5.38 -33.01 13.54
CA VAL A 381 4.28 -32.33 12.85
C VAL A 381 3.08 -32.34 13.78
N ASP A 382 2.59 -31.15 14.13
CA ASP A 382 1.39 -30.99 14.92
C ASP A 382 0.21 -30.87 13.92
N ILE A 383 -0.79 -31.73 14.07
CA ILE A 383 -1.96 -31.85 13.19
C ILE A 383 -3.23 -31.35 13.85
N GLU A 384 -4.17 -30.94 13.00
CA GLU A 384 -5.54 -30.57 13.34
C GLU A 384 -6.50 -31.20 12.32
N ASP A 385 -7.81 -31.13 12.56
CA ASP A 385 -8.84 -31.56 11.61
C ASP A 385 -10.01 -30.56 11.66
N ARG A 386 -9.85 -29.42 11.00
CA ARG A 386 -10.82 -28.32 11.08
C ARG A 386 -10.86 -27.42 9.86
N ASN A 387 -11.99 -26.74 9.69
CA ASN A 387 -12.05 -25.51 8.92
C ASN A 387 -11.18 -24.43 9.60
N PHE A 388 -10.46 -23.66 8.79
CA PHE A 388 -9.54 -22.60 9.21
C PHE A 388 -10.17 -21.49 10.09
N HIS A 389 -11.49 -21.30 10.10
CA HIS A 389 -12.20 -20.37 10.99
C HIS A 389 -12.41 -20.86 12.43
N TRP A 390 -12.18 -22.15 12.70
CA TRP A 390 -12.39 -22.77 14.01
C TRP A 390 -11.08 -23.05 14.72
N GLU A 391 -11.14 -23.52 15.97
CA GLU A 391 -10.00 -23.97 16.75
C GLU A 391 -10.21 -25.42 17.19
N THR A 392 -9.13 -26.21 17.23
CA THR A 392 -9.17 -27.52 17.89
C THR A 392 -9.03 -27.33 19.40
N LYS A 393 -9.83 -28.09 20.17
CA LYS A 393 -9.75 -28.14 21.63
C LYS A 393 -9.71 -29.58 22.13
N ARG A 394 -8.78 -29.88 23.02
CA ARG A 394 -8.61 -31.21 23.61
C ARG A 394 -9.82 -31.55 24.47
N ASN A 395 -10.42 -32.69 24.19
CA ASN A 395 -11.46 -33.33 24.97
C ASN A 395 -11.50 -34.83 24.63
N GLY A 396 -12.29 -35.63 25.36
CA GLY A 396 -12.35 -37.08 25.12
C GLY A 396 -12.78 -37.49 23.71
N ALA A 397 -13.61 -36.69 23.03
CA ALA A 397 -14.00 -36.95 21.65
C ALA A 397 -12.86 -36.65 20.66
N ALA A 398 -12.13 -35.55 20.88
CA ALA A 398 -10.94 -35.22 20.09
C ALA A 398 -9.83 -36.26 20.28
N GLU A 399 -9.59 -36.72 21.51
CA GLU A 399 -8.64 -37.80 21.79
C GLU A 399 -8.99 -39.09 21.05
N HIS A 400 -10.26 -39.52 21.12
CA HIS A 400 -10.72 -40.68 20.38
C HIS A 400 -10.54 -40.46 18.88
N HIS A 401 -10.97 -39.31 18.35
CA HIS A 401 -10.89 -38.96 16.93
C HIS A 401 -9.47 -39.05 16.36
N PHE A 402 -8.49 -38.41 17.00
CA PHE A 402 -7.11 -38.46 16.50
C PHE A 402 -6.49 -39.85 16.68
N SER A 403 -6.66 -40.48 17.84
CA SER A 403 -6.04 -41.79 18.12
C SER A 403 -6.57 -42.92 17.22
N THR A 404 -7.87 -42.95 16.89
CA THR A 404 -8.43 -44.04 16.07
C THR A 404 -8.18 -43.86 14.56
N ASN A 405 -8.00 -42.62 14.13
CA ASN A 405 -7.84 -42.28 12.71
C ASN A 405 -6.37 -42.11 12.30
N THR A 406 -5.43 -42.13 13.23
CA THR A 406 -3.99 -42.06 12.95
C THR A 406 -3.33 -43.43 13.00
N ARG A 407 -2.55 -43.79 11.97
CA ARG A 407 -1.82 -45.07 11.88
C ARG A 407 -0.44 -44.89 11.24
N PRO A 408 0.61 -45.57 11.73
CA PRO A 408 1.90 -45.61 11.04
C PRO A 408 1.79 -46.17 9.62
N LEU A 409 2.61 -45.67 8.70
CA LEU A 409 2.69 -46.20 7.34
C LEU A 409 3.55 -47.49 7.32
N PRO A 410 3.12 -48.55 6.60
CA PRO A 410 3.82 -49.83 6.60
C PRO A 410 5.07 -49.85 5.70
N ASP A 411 5.11 -49.00 4.68
CA ASP A 411 6.06 -49.03 3.57
C ASP A 411 7.10 -47.90 3.60
N LYS A 412 6.95 -46.93 4.53
CA LYS A 412 7.85 -45.78 4.69
C LYS A 412 7.77 -45.17 6.09
N PRO A 413 8.82 -44.47 6.56
CA PRO A 413 8.78 -43.71 7.81
C PRO A 413 7.67 -42.66 7.74
N GLY A 414 6.62 -42.79 8.56
CA GLY A 414 5.55 -41.81 8.62
C GLY A 414 4.24 -42.34 9.18
N PHE A 415 3.19 -41.54 9.03
CA PHE A 415 1.83 -41.86 9.44
C PHE A 415 0.79 -41.36 8.43
N ALA A 416 -0.38 -42.00 8.45
CA ALA A 416 -1.59 -41.52 7.83
C ALA A 416 -2.60 -41.11 8.91
N PHE A 417 -3.31 -40.02 8.68
CA PHE A 417 -4.50 -39.62 9.43
C PHE A 417 -5.68 -39.56 8.46
N THR A 418 -6.66 -40.45 8.64
CA THR A 418 -7.76 -40.65 7.67
C THR A 418 -9.11 -40.70 8.38
N PRO A 419 -9.62 -39.55 8.88
CA PRO A 419 -10.92 -39.48 9.53
C PRO A 419 -12.11 -39.72 8.59
N ALA A 420 -11.93 -39.51 7.28
CA ALA A 420 -12.95 -39.77 6.26
C ALA A 420 -12.31 -40.01 4.88
N SER A 421 -13.11 -40.46 3.90
CA SER A 421 -12.60 -40.70 2.53
C SER A 421 -12.21 -39.43 1.79
N ASP A 422 -12.82 -38.30 2.14
CA ASP A 422 -12.57 -36.96 1.59
C ASP A 422 -11.61 -36.14 2.47
N ARG A 423 -11.21 -36.66 3.64
CA ARG A 423 -10.26 -36.04 4.56
C ARG A 423 -9.18 -37.02 4.93
N GLN A 424 -8.05 -36.90 4.24
CA GLN A 424 -6.86 -37.71 4.45
C GLN A 424 -5.63 -36.83 4.54
N LEU A 425 -4.69 -37.20 5.41
CA LEU A 425 -3.39 -36.57 5.56
C LEU A 425 -2.34 -37.67 5.65
N HIS A 426 -1.35 -37.66 4.76
CA HIS A 426 -0.18 -38.52 4.85
C HIS A 426 1.04 -37.65 5.16
N VAL A 427 1.82 -38.06 6.15
CA VAL A 427 3.10 -37.43 6.51
C VAL A 427 4.18 -38.48 6.49
N PHE A 428 5.18 -38.33 5.61
CA PHE A 428 6.23 -39.32 5.46
C PHE A 428 7.58 -38.72 5.06
N SER A 429 8.65 -39.46 5.33
CA SER A 429 10.01 -39.10 4.93
C SER A 429 10.64 -40.12 4.00
N ASP A 430 11.61 -39.69 3.19
CA ASP A 430 12.47 -40.55 2.38
C ASP A 430 13.68 -41.12 3.15
N ALA A 431 13.89 -40.66 4.40
CA ALA A 431 15.00 -41.05 5.24
C ALA A 431 14.57 -41.24 6.70
N GLY A 432 15.40 -41.94 7.48
CA GLY A 432 15.23 -42.06 8.92
C GLY A 432 14.11 -43.00 9.36
N GLU A 433 13.59 -42.76 10.56
CA GLU A 433 12.54 -43.57 11.19
C GLU A 433 11.43 -42.69 11.78
N PHE A 434 10.20 -43.19 11.80
CA PHE A 434 9.08 -42.56 12.51
C PHE A 434 8.76 -43.33 13.79
N ARG A 435 8.66 -42.61 14.91
CA ARG A 435 8.33 -43.14 16.24
C ARG A 435 6.92 -42.70 16.64
N PRO A 436 5.95 -43.63 16.78
CA PRO A 436 4.56 -43.30 17.13
C PRO A 436 4.41 -43.01 18.63
N GLU A 437 4.90 -41.85 19.06
CA GLU A 437 4.81 -41.35 20.43
C GLU A 437 3.92 -40.10 20.45
N PRO A 438 2.60 -40.27 20.58
CA PRO A 438 1.67 -39.16 20.44
C PRO A 438 1.69 -38.22 21.65
N GLU A 439 1.47 -36.93 21.40
CA GLU A 439 1.28 -35.90 22.43
C GLU A 439 0.27 -34.83 22.03
N TRP A 440 -0.25 -34.10 23.02
CA TRP A 440 -1.05 -32.90 22.82
C TRP A 440 -0.22 -31.65 23.10
N CYS A 441 -0.30 -30.68 22.19
CA CYS A 441 0.15 -29.31 22.40
C CYS A 441 -1.06 -28.46 22.79
N GLU A 442 -1.22 -28.17 24.08
CA GLU A 442 -2.35 -27.40 24.61
C GLU A 442 -2.04 -25.91 24.72
N ASP A 443 -3.07 -25.09 24.63
CA ASP A 443 -3.02 -23.63 24.84
C ASP A 443 -1.99 -22.91 23.97
N ILE A 444 -1.87 -23.33 22.70
CA ILE A 444 -1.06 -22.63 21.69
C ILE A 444 -1.64 -21.20 21.53
N PRO A 445 -0.88 -20.14 21.81
CA PRO A 445 -1.40 -18.78 21.79
C PRO A 445 -1.74 -18.29 20.37
N HIS A 446 -2.86 -17.58 20.25
CA HIS A 446 -3.30 -16.85 19.05
C HIS A 446 -3.39 -15.34 19.36
N PRO A 447 -2.25 -14.65 19.60
CA PRO A 447 -2.25 -13.23 19.96
C PRO A 447 -2.92 -12.32 18.92
N ILE A 448 -2.90 -12.70 17.64
CA ILE A 448 -3.58 -11.93 16.58
C ILE A 448 -5.10 -11.98 16.76
N GLU A 449 -5.67 -13.17 16.99
CA GLU A 449 -7.10 -13.34 17.27
C GLU A 449 -7.51 -12.67 18.59
N ALA A 450 -6.67 -12.77 19.63
CA ALA A 450 -6.91 -12.10 20.91
C ALA A 450 -7.06 -10.58 20.75
N SER A 451 -6.23 -9.95 19.91
CA SER A 451 -6.30 -8.51 19.62
C SER A 451 -7.59 -8.06 18.92
N ARG A 452 -8.34 -9.01 18.35
CA ARG A 452 -9.61 -8.80 17.65
C ARG A 452 -10.83 -9.20 18.48
N GLY A 453 -10.62 -9.58 19.74
CA GLY A 453 -11.66 -10.10 20.62
C GLY A 453 -12.12 -11.52 20.27
N GLN A 454 -11.32 -12.29 19.54
CA GLN A 454 -11.61 -13.70 19.20
C GLN A 454 -10.92 -14.67 20.17
N VAL A 455 -11.15 -15.98 20.00
CA VAL A 455 -10.55 -17.04 20.83
C VAL A 455 -9.02 -16.96 20.77
N ALA A 456 -8.40 -16.80 21.95
CA ALA A 456 -6.99 -16.47 22.09
C ALA A 456 -6.03 -17.68 22.11
N SER A 457 -6.52 -18.91 22.06
CA SER A 457 -5.68 -20.12 22.02
C SER A 457 -6.39 -21.32 21.38
N GLY A 458 -5.62 -22.28 20.89
CA GLY A 458 -6.09 -23.58 20.40
C GLY A 458 -5.13 -24.71 20.77
N ASP A 459 -5.54 -25.95 20.54
CA ASP A 459 -4.74 -27.15 20.84
C ASP A 459 -4.43 -27.90 19.54
N ALA A 460 -3.33 -28.65 19.49
CA ALA A 460 -2.98 -29.50 18.35
C ALA A 460 -2.47 -30.87 18.79
N TYR A 461 -2.71 -31.90 17.97
CA TYR A 461 -2.28 -33.26 18.24
C TYR A 461 -1.00 -33.58 17.47
N SER A 462 0.01 -34.15 18.10
CA SER A 462 1.24 -34.60 17.43
C SER A 462 1.28 -36.13 17.46
N PRO A 463 1.16 -36.84 16.32
CA PRO A 463 1.15 -38.31 16.27
C PRO A 463 2.41 -39.03 16.74
N GLY A 464 3.54 -38.34 16.75
CA GLY A 464 4.85 -38.96 16.90
C GLY A 464 5.95 -38.02 16.41
N TRP A 465 7.15 -38.55 16.21
CA TRP A 465 8.31 -37.79 15.74
C TRP A 465 9.15 -38.59 14.75
N PHE A 466 9.85 -37.87 13.88
CA PHE A 466 10.80 -38.41 12.90
C PHE A 466 12.22 -38.23 13.41
N ASP A 467 13.03 -39.28 13.30
CA ASP A 467 14.47 -39.25 13.51
C ASP A 467 15.17 -39.26 12.14
N LEU A 468 15.60 -38.10 11.66
CA LEU A 468 16.15 -37.93 10.32
C LEU A 468 17.68 -37.81 10.37
N PRO A 469 18.45 -38.79 9.85
CA PRO A 469 19.88 -38.65 9.73
C PRO A 469 20.22 -37.66 8.60
N LEU A 470 21.06 -36.68 8.91
CA LEU A 470 21.63 -35.77 7.92
C LEU A 470 23.09 -36.14 7.68
N ALA A 471 23.37 -36.99 6.70
CA ALA A 471 24.74 -37.30 6.28
C ALA A 471 25.36 -36.14 5.47
N GLU A 472 26.69 -36.16 5.29
CA GLU A 472 27.37 -35.17 4.44
C GLU A 472 26.81 -35.22 3.01
N ARG A 473 26.33 -34.05 2.52
CA ARG A 473 25.73 -33.88 1.18
C ARG A 473 24.41 -34.62 0.93
N ALA A 474 23.82 -35.25 1.95
CA ALA A 474 22.49 -35.85 1.84
C ALA A 474 21.40 -34.80 2.12
N THR A 475 20.26 -34.97 1.46
CA THR A 475 19.02 -34.25 1.75
C THR A 475 18.04 -35.23 2.40
N ALA A 476 17.42 -34.84 3.51
CA ALA A 476 16.25 -35.53 4.06
C ALA A 476 14.98 -34.76 3.68
N THR A 477 14.00 -35.44 3.10
CA THR A 477 12.74 -34.87 2.66
C THR A 477 11.61 -35.33 3.57
N LEU A 478 10.77 -34.41 4.02
CA LEU A 478 9.51 -34.67 4.72
C LEU A 478 8.36 -34.13 3.87
N VAL A 479 7.39 -34.98 3.58
CA VAL A 479 6.23 -34.67 2.74
C VAL A 479 4.99 -34.68 3.61
N VAL A 480 4.20 -33.61 3.53
CA VAL A 480 2.91 -33.44 4.22
C VAL A 480 1.85 -33.23 3.14
N THR A 481 0.99 -34.21 2.91
CA THR A 481 0.06 -34.21 1.76
C THR A 481 -1.35 -34.61 2.15
N ALA A 482 -2.34 -33.89 1.62
CA ALA A 482 -3.76 -34.27 1.67
C ALA A 482 -4.23 -34.97 0.37
N ASP A 483 -3.34 -35.09 -0.61
CA ASP A 483 -3.61 -35.80 -1.86
C ASP A 483 -3.26 -37.30 -1.72
N PRO A 484 -3.79 -38.17 -2.60
CA PRO A 484 -3.26 -39.52 -2.74
C PRO A 484 -1.74 -39.49 -2.95
N PRO A 485 -0.96 -40.44 -2.40
CA PRO A 485 0.50 -40.36 -2.34
C PRO A 485 1.12 -39.96 -3.68
N PRO A 486 1.62 -38.72 -3.83
CA PRO A 486 2.12 -38.26 -5.11
C PRO A 486 3.48 -38.89 -5.40
N THR A 487 3.79 -39.14 -6.67
CA THR A 487 5.17 -39.30 -7.12
C THR A 487 5.90 -37.98 -6.95
N LEU A 488 6.89 -37.93 -6.05
CA LEU A 488 7.67 -36.72 -5.79
C LEU A 488 8.49 -36.31 -7.02
N PRO A 489 8.52 -35.01 -7.38
CA PRO A 489 9.46 -34.49 -8.36
C PRO A 489 10.91 -34.68 -7.87
N LYS A 490 11.84 -35.03 -8.77
CA LYS A 490 13.28 -35.10 -8.43
C LYS A 490 13.81 -33.67 -8.19
N GLU A 491 14.77 -33.52 -7.27
CA GLU A 491 15.49 -32.25 -7.05
C GLU A 491 15.89 -31.60 -8.39
N GLY A 492 15.57 -30.32 -8.56
CA GLY A 492 15.87 -29.56 -9.78
C GLY A 492 14.82 -29.66 -10.89
N SER A 493 13.78 -30.50 -10.77
CA SER A 493 12.57 -30.38 -11.60
C SER A 493 11.59 -29.39 -10.96
N ALA A 494 12.01 -28.13 -10.82
CA ALA A 494 11.01 -27.08 -10.93
C ALA A 494 10.39 -27.28 -12.31
N SER A 495 9.17 -27.83 -12.34
CA SER A 495 8.40 -27.88 -13.56
C SER A 495 8.25 -26.44 -14.00
N SER A 496 9.04 -26.05 -15.00
CA SER A 496 8.78 -24.93 -15.89
C SER A 496 7.52 -25.23 -16.72
N THR A 497 6.43 -25.50 -16.00
CA THR A 497 5.04 -25.33 -16.44
C THR A 497 4.49 -24.04 -15.85
N ALA A 498 5.36 -23.05 -15.58
CA ALA A 498 5.17 -21.80 -16.30
C ALA A 498 5.24 -22.19 -17.77
N THR A 499 4.09 -22.25 -18.45
CA THR A 499 4.03 -22.38 -19.90
C THR A 499 5.09 -21.45 -20.47
N SER A 500 6.16 -22.05 -20.96
CA SER A 500 7.19 -21.35 -21.72
C SER A 500 6.53 -20.91 -23.02
N GLY A 501 5.76 -19.83 -22.96
CA GLY A 501 5.69 -18.90 -24.06
C GLY A 501 7.11 -18.41 -24.23
N GLN A 502 7.82 -18.97 -25.20
CA GLN A 502 8.96 -18.29 -25.79
C GLN A 502 8.45 -16.94 -26.26
N PHE A 503 8.68 -15.91 -25.46
CA PHE A 503 8.39 -14.53 -25.83
C PHE A 503 9.32 -14.18 -27.00
N PRO A 504 8.81 -13.92 -28.21
CA PRO A 504 9.60 -13.24 -29.21
C PRO A 504 9.69 -11.80 -28.72
N TRP A 505 10.86 -11.43 -28.21
CA TRP A 505 11.28 -10.03 -28.17
C TRP A 505 11.12 -9.50 -29.60
N GLN A 506 10.09 -8.69 -29.85
CA GLN A 506 10.07 -7.86 -31.05
C GLN A 506 11.13 -6.79 -30.87
N GLU A 507 12.32 -7.08 -31.40
CA GLU A 507 13.32 -6.07 -31.75
C GLU A 507 12.67 -5.05 -32.68
N GLY A 508 12.38 -3.88 -32.13
CA GLY A 508 12.00 -2.69 -32.86
C GLY A 508 12.71 -1.48 -32.27
N SER A 509 14.01 -1.35 -32.60
CA SER A 509 14.80 -0.11 -32.80
C SER A 509 14.33 1.16 -32.05
N ALA A 510 15.13 1.91 -31.31
CA ALA A 510 16.54 1.87 -30.92
C ALA A 510 16.75 2.96 -29.86
N GLY A 511 17.50 2.68 -28.79
CA GLY A 511 18.08 3.71 -27.91
C GLY A 511 17.68 3.69 -26.43
N SER A 512 18.16 2.71 -25.66
CA SER A 512 18.83 2.95 -24.37
C SER A 512 19.42 1.64 -23.84
N ALA A 513 20.64 1.72 -23.32
CA ALA A 513 21.46 0.61 -22.91
C ALA A 513 21.02 -0.01 -21.57
N ASP A 514 21.15 -1.34 -21.49
CA ASP A 514 21.38 -2.17 -20.30
C ASP A 514 20.63 -1.85 -18.99
N VAL A 515 19.48 -2.52 -18.80
CA VAL A 515 19.02 -2.89 -17.45
C VAL A 515 18.79 -4.40 -17.43
N VAL A 516 19.80 -5.15 -16.98
CA VAL A 516 19.60 -6.54 -16.55
C VAL A 516 18.64 -6.48 -15.36
N GLU A 517 17.42 -7.01 -15.51
CA GLU A 517 16.44 -7.05 -14.43
C GLU A 517 17.01 -7.85 -13.25
N ARG A 518 17.15 -7.18 -12.10
CA ARG A 518 17.61 -7.81 -10.86
C ARG A 518 16.46 -8.66 -10.29
N PRO A 519 16.71 -9.92 -9.88
CA PRO A 519 15.69 -10.80 -9.28
C PRO A 519 14.97 -10.17 -8.08
N ASP A 520 15.65 -9.29 -7.35
CA ASP A 520 15.13 -8.66 -6.12
C ASP A 520 14.50 -7.27 -6.33
N SER A 521 14.29 -6.84 -7.57
CA SER A 521 13.65 -5.54 -7.82
C SER A 521 12.21 -5.50 -7.30
N PHE A 522 11.74 -4.32 -6.88
CA PHE A 522 10.35 -4.12 -6.45
C PHE A 522 9.32 -4.64 -7.46
N ASP A 523 9.57 -4.46 -8.77
CA ASP A 523 8.73 -5.02 -9.85
C ASP A 523 8.66 -6.55 -9.81
N ALA A 524 9.82 -7.22 -9.72
CA ALA A 524 9.91 -8.68 -9.67
C ALA A 524 9.23 -9.26 -8.42
N ARG A 525 9.38 -8.59 -7.27
CA ARG A 525 8.72 -8.98 -6.02
C ARG A 525 7.20 -8.85 -6.13
N LEU A 526 6.69 -7.73 -6.65
CA LEU A 526 5.26 -7.53 -6.88
C LEU A 526 4.69 -8.56 -7.87
N LEU A 527 5.43 -8.87 -8.94
CA LEU A 527 5.05 -9.91 -9.91
C LEU A 527 4.98 -11.29 -9.26
N GLN A 528 5.96 -11.64 -8.44
CA GLN A 528 5.95 -12.91 -7.71
C GLN A 528 4.79 -12.99 -6.73
N ALA A 529 4.52 -11.90 -6.02
CA ALA A 529 3.40 -11.79 -5.09
C ALA A 529 2.04 -11.95 -5.80
N ALA A 530 1.85 -11.29 -6.95
CA ALA A 530 0.60 -11.35 -7.74
C ALA A 530 0.25 -12.78 -8.17
N LYS A 531 1.24 -13.60 -8.53
CA LYS A 531 1.04 -15.00 -8.94
C LYS A 531 0.45 -15.87 -7.83
N ALA A 532 0.66 -15.53 -6.56
CA ALA A 532 0.20 -16.33 -5.43
C ALA A 532 -1.34 -16.43 -5.34
N PHE A 533 -2.04 -15.47 -5.92
CA PHE A 533 -3.50 -15.32 -5.81
C PHE A 533 -4.28 -15.92 -6.98
N VAL A 534 -3.62 -16.18 -8.12
CA VAL A 534 -4.28 -16.73 -9.31
C VAL A 534 -4.50 -18.23 -9.13
N VAL A 535 -5.76 -18.65 -9.12
CA VAL A 535 -6.13 -20.06 -8.87
C VAL A 535 -7.06 -20.62 -9.94
N ARG A 536 -7.09 -21.94 -10.04
CA ARG A 536 -8.04 -22.67 -10.89
C ARG A 536 -9.48 -22.48 -10.39
N ARG A 537 -10.40 -22.26 -11.31
CA ARG A 537 -11.85 -22.39 -11.11
C ARG A 537 -12.47 -23.12 -12.28
N ASP A 538 -12.86 -24.37 -12.07
CA ASP A 538 -13.28 -25.29 -13.12
C ASP A 538 -12.21 -25.36 -14.24
N GLU A 539 -12.62 -25.08 -15.48
CA GLU A 539 -11.74 -25.01 -16.65
C GLU A 539 -11.02 -23.65 -16.81
N GLY A 540 -11.38 -22.67 -15.98
CA GLY A 540 -10.88 -21.30 -16.05
C GLY A 540 -10.01 -20.90 -14.86
N LYS A 541 -9.91 -19.58 -14.67
CA LYS A 541 -9.12 -18.94 -13.61
C LYS A 541 -9.98 -17.96 -12.84
N THR A 542 -9.59 -17.78 -11.58
CA THR A 542 -10.13 -16.79 -10.67
C THR A 542 -9.00 -16.28 -9.76
N VAL A 543 -9.32 -15.37 -8.86
CA VAL A 543 -8.38 -14.81 -7.89
C VAL A 543 -8.91 -15.07 -6.48
N ILE A 544 -8.08 -15.67 -5.63
CA ILE A 544 -8.27 -15.60 -4.18
C ILE A 544 -8.03 -14.15 -3.76
N ALA A 545 -9.05 -13.46 -3.26
CA ALA A 545 -8.93 -12.03 -2.94
C ALA A 545 -7.80 -11.76 -1.95
N GLY A 546 -7.62 -12.64 -0.95
CA GLY A 546 -6.40 -12.74 -0.18
C GLY A 546 -6.39 -13.84 0.86
N TYR A 547 -5.20 -14.07 1.39
CA TYR A 547 -4.95 -15.12 2.37
C TYR A 547 -4.70 -14.50 3.75
N PRO A 548 -5.29 -15.07 4.82
CA PRO A 548 -5.87 -16.42 4.82
C PRO A 548 -7.39 -16.48 4.59
N TRP A 549 -8.12 -15.37 4.69
CA TRP A 549 -9.58 -15.40 4.89
C TRP A 549 -10.43 -15.56 3.65
N PHE A 550 -10.02 -14.99 2.54
CA PHE A 550 -10.94 -14.76 1.44
C PHE A 550 -10.89 -15.89 0.39
N LEU A 551 -11.99 -16.00 -0.34
CA LEU A 551 -12.14 -16.79 -1.56
C LEU A 551 -12.24 -15.83 -2.75
N ASP A 552 -13.06 -16.18 -3.75
CA ASP A 552 -13.26 -15.40 -4.96
C ASP A 552 -14.24 -14.27 -4.66
N TRP A 553 -13.78 -13.03 -4.81
CA TRP A 553 -14.62 -11.84 -4.75
C TRP A 553 -14.62 -11.20 -6.13
N GLY A 554 -15.80 -10.98 -6.71
CA GLY A 554 -15.92 -10.53 -8.10
C GLY A 554 -15.31 -9.16 -8.33
N ARG A 555 -15.57 -8.23 -7.41
CA ARG A 555 -14.93 -6.92 -7.38
C ARG A 555 -13.40 -7.03 -7.35
N ASP A 556 -12.85 -7.71 -6.34
CA ASP A 556 -11.41 -7.86 -6.15
C ASP A 556 -10.77 -8.53 -7.34
N THR A 557 -11.36 -9.61 -7.86
CA THR A 557 -10.84 -10.34 -9.02
C THR A 557 -10.71 -9.44 -10.24
N LEU A 558 -11.71 -8.61 -10.51
CA LEU A 558 -11.72 -7.72 -11.66
C LEU A 558 -10.79 -6.51 -11.49
N ILE A 559 -10.64 -5.99 -10.28
CA ILE A 559 -9.60 -4.99 -9.98
C ILE A 559 -8.21 -5.63 -10.18
N CYS A 560 -8.00 -6.83 -9.65
CA CYS A 560 -6.74 -7.57 -9.78
C CYS A 560 -6.36 -7.85 -11.23
N ALA A 561 -7.34 -8.20 -12.06
CA ALA A 561 -7.14 -8.52 -13.47
C ALA A 561 -6.40 -7.41 -14.23
N ARG A 562 -6.58 -6.13 -13.86
CA ARG A 562 -5.87 -4.99 -14.46
C ARG A 562 -4.36 -5.07 -14.20
N GLY A 563 -3.97 -5.43 -12.98
CA GLY A 563 -2.56 -5.67 -12.64
C GLY A 563 -2.00 -6.95 -13.26
N LEU A 564 -2.82 -8.01 -13.37
CA LEU A 564 -2.43 -9.24 -14.07
C LEU A 564 -2.20 -8.98 -15.58
N LEU A 565 -2.99 -8.11 -16.22
CA LEU A 565 -2.72 -7.66 -17.59
C LEU A 565 -1.36 -6.97 -17.67
N SER A 566 -1.06 -6.05 -16.76
CA SER A 566 0.23 -5.37 -16.71
C SER A 566 1.39 -6.34 -16.41
N ALA A 567 1.13 -7.43 -15.68
CA ALA A 567 2.06 -8.52 -15.43
C ALA A 567 2.36 -9.39 -16.67
N GLY A 568 1.58 -9.24 -17.75
CA GLY A 568 1.68 -10.07 -18.97
C GLY A 568 0.86 -11.37 -18.90
N MET A 569 0.01 -11.55 -17.89
CA MET A 569 -0.84 -12.73 -17.68
C MET A 569 -2.14 -12.63 -18.50
N ILE A 570 -1.99 -12.39 -19.81
CA ILE A 570 -3.09 -12.08 -20.73
C ILE A 570 -4.07 -13.25 -20.84
N ASP A 571 -3.56 -14.48 -20.94
CA ASP A 571 -4.38 -15.68 -21.09
C ASP A 571 -5.17 -16.00 -19.82
N GLU A 572 -4.56 -15.82 -18.64
CA GLU A 572 -5.25 -15.94 -17.36
C GLU A 572 -6.37 -14.90 -17.23
N VAL A 573 -6.12 -13.64 -17.62
CA VAL A 573 -7.15 -12.60 -17.58
C VAL A 573 -8.29 -12.90 -18.56
N LYS A 574 -8.00 -13.41 -19.76
CA LYS A 574 -9.04 -13.89 -20.69
C LYS A 574 -9.89 -14.99 -20.07
N GLN A 575 -9.27 -15.96 -19.39
CA GLN A 575 -9.99 -17.02 -18.68
C GLN A 575 -10.83 -16.47 -17.53
N ILE A 576 -10.33 -15.49 -16.77
CA ILE A 576 -11.09 -14.78 -15.72
C ILE A 576 -12.30 -14.08 -16.33
N LEU A 577 -12.12 -13.29 -17.40
CA LEU A 577 -13.21 -12.58 -18.06
C LEU A 577 -14.28 -13.54 -18.58
N VAL A 578 -13.91 -14.63 -19.24
CA VAL A 578 -14.87 -15.65 -19.70
C VAL A 578 -15.61 -16.28 -18.51
N THR A 579 -14.91 -16.57 -17.42
CA THR A 579 -15.50 -17.14 -16.20
C THR A 579 -16.53 -16.18 -15.59
N PHE A 580 -16.18 -14.91 -15.40
CA PHE A 580 -17.08 -13.91 -14.83
C PHE A 580 -18.24 -13.53 -15.76
N ALA A 581 -17.99 -13.48 -17.07
CA ALA A 581 -19.03 -13.21 -18.06
C ALA A 581 -20.15 -14.27 -18.06
N ARG A 582 -19.83 -15.54 -17.72
CA ARG A 582 -20.82 -16.61 -17.56
C ARG A 582 -21.72 -16.43 -16.33
N PHE A 583 -21.26 -15.68 -15.32
CA PHE A 583 -22.06 -15.36 -14.15
C PHE A 583 -22.97 -14.14 -14.37
N GLU A 584 -22.82 -13.39 -15.46
CA GLU A 584 -23.70 -12.25 -15.71
C GLU A 584 -25.14 -12.72 -15.95
N GLU A 585 -26.06 -12.07 -15.25
CA GLU A 585 -27.49 -12.19 -15.49
C GLU A 585 -28.16 -10.86 -15.11
N ASN A 586 -29.01 -10.36 -16.03
CA ASN A 586 -29.77 -9.12 -15.89
C ASN A 586 -28.93 -7.91 -15.44
N GLY A 587 -27.70 -7.81 -15.98
CA GLY A 587 -26.74 -6.75 -15.73
C GLY A 587 -25.90 -6.88 -14.47
N THR A 588 -26.11 -7.91 -13.65
CA THR A 588 -25.44 -8.07 -12.36
C THR A 588 -24.35 -9.15 -12.41
N LEU A 589 -23.29 -8.96 -11.62
CA LEU A 589 -22.27 -9.97 -11.34
C LEU A 589 -22.26 -10.33 -9.84
N PRO A 590 -21.79 -11.53 -9.47
CA PRO A 590 -21.62 -11.89 -8.06
C PRO A 590 -20.60 -10.99 -7.35
N ASN A 591 -20.88 -10.62 -6.11
CA ASN A 591 -19.92 -9.97 -5.21
C ASN A 591 -18.96 -11.00 -4.62
N THR A 592 -19.49 -12.06 -4.00
CA THR A 592 -18.71 -13.17 -3.43
C THR A 592 -19.10 -14.48 -4.08
N ILE A 593 -18.12 -15.36 -4.31
CA ILE A 593 -18.35 -16.71 -4.82
C ILE A 593 -17.72 -17.72 -3.84
N HIS A 594 -18.56 -18.44 -3.11
CA HIS A 594 -18.15 -19.42 -2.11
C HIS A 594 -18.29 -20.83 -2.68
N GLY A 595 -17.19 -21.39 -3.19
CA GLY A 595 -17.24 -22.66 -3.92
C GLY A 595 -18.11 -22.51 -5.17
N GLU A 596 -19.28 -23.14 -5.18
CA GLU A 596 -20.25 -23.08 -6.29
C GLU A 596 -21.35 -22.03 -6.06
N ASP A 597 -21.47 -21.48 -4.86
CA ASP A 597 -22.48 -20.47 -4.53
C ASP A 597 -22.04 -19.08 -5.01
N ALA A 598 -22.75 -18.57 -6.02
CA ALA A 598 -22.59 -17.24 -6.60
C ALA A 598 -23.85 -16.37 -6.40
N SER A 599 -24.67 -16.67 -5.39
CA SER A 599 -25.97 -16.03 -5.18
C SER A 599 -25.88 -14.60 -4.65
N ASN A 600 -24.78 -14.26 -3.96
CA ASN A 600 -24.55 -12.89 -3.48
C ASN A 600 -24.19 -11.98 -4.65
N ARG A 601 -25.08 -11.02 -4.95
CA ARG A 601 -24.92 -10.04 -6.03
C ARG A 601 -25.08 -8.62 -5.52
N ASP A 602 -24.75 -8.39 -4.24
CA ASP A 602 -24.83 -7.09 -3.58
C ASP A 602 -23.59 -6.25 -3.94
N THR A 603 -23.49 -5.88 -5.21
CA THR A 603 -22.40 -5.08 -5.77
C THR A 603 -22.88 -4.23 -6.93
N SER A 604 -22.52 -2.94 -6.91
CA SER A 604 -22.77 -1.99 -8.00
C SER A 604 -21.54 -1.79 -8.89
N ASP A 605 -20.35 -2.11 -8.39
CA ASP A 605 -19.06 -1.84 -9.03
C ASP A 605 -18.46 -3.04 -9.77
N ALA A 606 -18.72 -4.29 -9.36
CA ALA A 606 -18.10 -5.46 -9.99
C ALA A 606 -18.38 -5.54 -11.51
N ALA A 607 -19.63 -5.37 -11.94
CA ALA A 607 -20.01 -5.38 -13.35
C ALA A 607 -19.36 -4.22 -14.15
N LEU A 608 -19.11 -3.08 -13.51
CA LEU A 608 -18.48 -1.94 -14.17
C LEU A 608 -16.95 -2.11 -14.23
N TRP A 609 -16.32 -2.71 -13.22
CA TRP A 609 -14.91 -3.13 -13.28
C TRP A 609 -14.65 -4.16 -14.38
N PHE A 610 -15.59 -5.08 -14.62
CA PHE A 610 -15.53 -5.99 -15.77
C PHE A 610 -15.36 -5.22 -17.09
N GLY A 611 -16.13 -4.15 -17.29
CA GLY A 611 -16.01 -3.26 -18.44
C GLY A 611 -14.60 -2.64 -18.58
N ILE A 612 -14.05 -2.13 -17.48
CA ILE A 612 -12.69 -1.56 -17.45
C ILE A 612 -11.64 -2.59 -17.89
N VAL A 613 -11.70 -3.82 -17.38
CA VAL A 613 -10.74 -4.88 -17.75
C VAL A 613 -10.87 -5.24 -19.23
N CYS A 614 -12.09 -5.38 -19.75
CA CYS A 614 -12.32 -5.58 -21.18
C CYS A 614 -11.75 -4.42 -22.02
N GLU A 615 -11.91 -3.18 -21.56
CA GLU A 615 -11.43 -1.99 -22.25
C GLU A 615 -9.90 -1.95 -22.32
N GLU A 616 -9.24 -2.26 -21.20
CA GLU A 616 -7.79 -2.29 -21.07
C GLU A 616 -7.16 -3.43 -21.88
N LEU A 617 -7.74 -4.63 -21.83
CA LEU A 617 -7.29 -5.78 -22.62
C LEU A 617 -7.39 -5.50 -24.13
N ALA A 618 -8.54 -4.99 -24.61
CA ALA A 618 -8.71 -4.63 -26.01
C ALA A 618 -7.68 -3.58 -26.48
N ARG A 619 -7.36 -2.59 -25.62
CA ARG A 619 -6.35 -1.57 -25.95
C ARG A 619 -4.95 -2.20 -26.08
N LEU A 620 -4.61 -3.16 -25.22
CA LEU A 620 -3.32 -3.87 -25.28
C LEU A 620 -3.21 -4.70 -26.57
N GLU A 621 -4.26 -5.43 -26.94
CA GLU A 621 -4.28 -6.23 -28.17
C GLU A 621 -4.19 -5.34 -29.42
N GLN A 622 -4.91 -4.21 -29.46
CA GLN A 622 -4.82 -3.24 -30.56
C GLN A 622 -3.44 -2.59 -30.67
N ALA A 623 -2.78 -2.28 -29.55
CA ALA A 623 -1.43 -1.73 -29.55
C ALA A 623 -0.39 -2.72 -30.12
N SER A 624 -0.66 -4.03 -30.02
CA SER A 624 0.20 -5.09 -30.56
C SER A 624 -0.02 -5.37 -32.07
N THR A 625 -1.04 -4.76 -32.68
CA THR A 625 -1.39 -4.91 -34.11
C THR A 625 -1.43 -3.55 -34.84
N LEU A 626 -0.42 -3.22 -35.65
CA LEU A 626 -0.39 -2.01 -36.52
C LEU A 626 -1.45 -2.07 -37.66
N PRO A 627 -1.89 -0.94 -38.29
CA PRO A 627 -1.87 0.47 -37.91
C PRO A 627 -3.28 1.02 -37.53
N ALA A 628 -3.30 2.19 -36.87
CA ALA A 628 -4.43 2.89 -36.25
C ALA A 628 -5.60 3.34 -37.18
N SER A 629 -5.72 2.82 -38.40
CA SER A 629 -6.73 3.23 -39.39
C SER A 629 -7.81 2.18 -39.67
N ALA A 630 -7.72 0.98 -39.09
CA ALA A 630 -8.72 -0.06 -39.29
C ALA A 630 -9.71 -0.10 -38.10
N LYS A 631 -10.98 0.25 -38.34
CA LYS A 631 -12.11 -0.15 -37.48
C LYS A 631 -12.32 -1.67 -37.60
N MET A 632 -11.39 -2.46 -37.06
CA MET A 632 -11.60 -3.89 -36.89
C MET A 632 -12.28 -4.12 -35.54
N PRO A 633 -13.37 -4.90 -35.48
CA PRO A 633 -13.90 -5.34 -34.19
C PRO A 633 -12.83 -6.21 -33.52
N ASP A 634 -12.42 -5.80 -32.32
CA ASP A 634 -11.44 -6.52 -31.52
C ASP A 634 -11.90 -7.98 -31.31
N PRO A 635 -11.05 -8.99 -31.55
CA PRO A 635 -11.38 -10.40 -31.33
C PRO A 635 -11.95 -10.67 -29.93
N LEU A 636 -11.50 -9.91 -28.91
CA LEU A 636 -12.01 -10.03 -27.55
C LEU A 636 -13.53 -9.85 -27.48
N TYR A 637 -14.08 -8.80 -28.09
CA TYR A 637 -15.50 -8.49 -27.98
C TYR A 637 -16.38 -9.54 -28.67
N SER A 638 -15.83 -10.23 -29.68
CA SER A 638 -16.49 -11.33 -30.39
C SER A 638 -16.29 -12.70 -29.72
N GLN A 639 -15.49 -12.77 -28.65
CA GLN A 639 -15.24 -14.01 -27.91
C GLN A 639 -16.55 -14.55 -27.35
N ARG A 640 -16.87 -15.80 -27.70
CA ARG A 640 -18.05 -16.51 -27.17
C ARG A 640 -17.77 -16.96 -25.75
N ILE A 641 -18.72 -16.72 -24.85
CA ILE A 641 -18.63 -17.06 -23.43
C ILE A 641 -19.34 -18.38 -23.11
N ASP A 642 -20.30 -18.81 -23.93
CA ASP A 642 -21.08 -20.02 -23.72
C ASP A 642 -21.48 -20.71 -25.04
N GLY A 643 -22.09 -21.90 -24.92
CA GLY A 643 -22.61 -22.67 -26.06
C GLY A 643 -23.84 -22.06 -26.73
N ARG A 644 -24.43 -21.00 -26.17
CA ARG A 644 -25.57 -20.27 -26.75
C ARG A 644 -25.12 -19.17 -27.71
N GLY A 645 -23.81 -18.93 -27.81
CA GLY A 645 -23.22 -17.96 -28.72
C GLY A 645 -23.18 -16.54 -28.17
N ARG A 646 -23.45 -16.34 -26.87
CA ARG A 646 -23.34 -15.04 -26.22
C ARG A 646 -21.88 -14.58 -26.23
N THR A 647 -21.65 -13.31 -26.55
CA THR A 647 -20.30 -12.72 -26.63
C THR A 647 -19.99 -11.79 -25.46
N ILE A 648 -18.72 -11.40 -25.29
CA ILE A 648 -18.33 -10.35 -24.33
C ILE A 648 -19.05 -9.03 -24.64
N ALA A 649 -19.21 -8.65 -25.92
CA ALA A 649 -19.96 -7.46 -26.30
C ALA A 649 -21.43 -7.52 -25.85
N ASP A 650 -22.07 -8.71 -25.95
CA ASP A 650 -23.45 -8.90 -25.49
C ASP A 650 -23.57 -8.78 -23.97
N VAL A 651 -22.52 -9.18 -23.22
CA VAL A 651 -22.46 -9.02 -21.77
C VAL A 651 -22.33 -7.55 -21.38
N LEU A 652 -21.40 -6.81 -22.00
CA LEU A 652 -21.23 -5.36 -21.74
C LEU A 652 -22.52 -4.59 -22.06
N ARG A 653 -23.17 -4.91 -23.19
CA ARG A 653 -24.46 -4.32 -23.58
C ARG A 653 -25.54 -4.66 -22.56
N SER A 654 -25.61 -5.91 -22.09
CA SER A 654 -26.55 -6.34 -21.06
C SER A 654 -26.39 -5.55 -19.77
N ILE A 655 -25.15 -5.41 -19.28
CA ILE A 655 -24.84 -4.60 -18.09
C ILE A 655 -25.35 -3.18 -18.27
N ALA A 656 -25.00 -2.50 -19.37
CA ALA A 656 -25.41 -1.12 -19.55
C ALA A 656 -26.92 -0.93 -19.72
N THR A 657 -27.59 -1.83 -20.44
CA THR A 657 -29.05 -1.79 -20.59
C THR A 657 -29.75 -1.94 -19.25
N HIS A 658 -29.35 -2.91 -18.41
CA HIS A 658 -30.00 -3.12 -17.12
C HIS A 658 -29.61 -2.05 -16.07
N TYR A 659 -28.41 -1.47 -16.13
CA TYR A 659 -28.09 -0.31 -15.29
C TYR A 659 -28.95 0.91 -15.67
N ARG A 660 -29.22 1.09 -16.97
CA ARG A 660 -30.11 2.15 -17.47
C ARG A 660 -31.57 1.91 -17.08
N ASP A 661 -32.07 0.69 -17.26
CA ASP A 661 -33.49 0.36 -17.12
C ASP A 661 -33.89 -0.07 -15.70
N GLY A 662 -32.90 -0.44 -14.87
CA GLY A 662 -33.08 -0.98 -13.53
C GLY A 662 -32.67 -2.45 -13.45
N THR A 663 -31.79 -2.79 -12.51
CA THR A 663 -31.39 -4.17 -12.22
C THR A 663 -32.32 -4.79 -11.16
N PRO A 664 -32.40 -6.13 -11.06
CA PRO A 664 -33.25 -6.78 -10.05
C PRO A 664 -32.86 -6.48 -8.59
N ASN A 665 -31.58 -6.21 -8.33
CA ASN A 665 -31.07 -5.80 -7.01
C ASN A 665 -31.19 -4.28 -6.78
N GLY A 666 -31.81 -3.56 -7.72
CA GLY A 666 -32.27 -2.19 -7.53
C GLY A 666 -31.27 -1.10 -7.88
N ILE A 667 -30.21 -1.39 -8.62
CA ILE A 667 -29.35 -0.37 -9.26
C ILE A 667 -30.16 0.23 -10.42
N GLY A 668 -30.05 1.54 -10.66
CA GLY A 668 -30.80 2.16 -11.76
C GLY A 668 -30.29 3.55 -12.13
N MET A 669 -30.56 3.98 -13.35
CA MET A 669 -30.14 5.30 -13.84
C MET A 669 -31.20 6.36 -13.60
N ASP A 670 -30.78 7.53 -13.14
CA ASP A 670 -31.61 8.74 -13.16
C ASP A 670 -31.71 9.28 -14.61
N PRO A 671 -32.90 9.36 -15.21
CA PRO A 671 -33.05 9.79 -16.60
C PRO A 671 -32.67 11.27 -16.85
N GLU A 672 -32.75 12.14 -15.84
CA GLU A 672 -32.37 13.55 -15.99
C GLU A 672 -30.86 13.70 -16.05
N SER A 673 -30.14 13.08 -15.11
CA SER A 673 -28.69 13.24 -14.97
C SER A 673 -27.85 12.20 -15.73
N ALA A 674 -28.45 11.05 -16.09
CA ALA A 674 -27.78 9.83 -16.55
C ALA A 674 -26.80 9.20 -15.53
N LEU A 675 -26.89 9.59 -14.25
CA LEU A 675 -26.11 9.01 -13.16
C LEU A 675 -26.77 7.73 -12.62
N ILE A 676 -25.96 6.82 -12.08
CA ILE A 676 -26.39 5.53 -11.53
C ILE A 676 -26.61 5.65 -10.03
N TRP A 677 -27.83 5.38 -9.61
CA TRP A 677 -28.22 5.16 -8.23
C TRP A 677 -27.83 3.74 -7.79
N SER A 678 -27.27 3.63 -6.58
CA SER A 678 -26.82 2.39 -5.94
C SER A 678 -27.53 2.21 -4.59
N PRO A 679 -27.99 0.98 -4.28
CA PRO A 679 -28.35 0.61 -2.92
C PRO A 679 -27.18 0.82 -1.95
N GLY A 680 -27.52 0.92 -0.66
CA GLY A 680 -26.52 0.96 0.39
C GLY A 680 -25.69 -0.33 0.46
N HIS A 681 -24.42 -0.23 0.84
CA HIS A 681 -23.44 -1.33 1.00
C HIS A 681 -23.03 -2.06 -0.28
N PHE A 682 -23.43 -1.60 -1.47
CA PHE A 682 -23.09 -2.24 -2.74
C PHE A 682 -21.76 -1.78 -3.34
N THR A 683 -21.12 -0.77 -2.75
CA THR A 683 -19.78 -0.29 -3.15
C THR A 683 -18.70 -1.06 -2.40
N TRP A 684 -17.43 -0.95 -2.81
CA TRP A 684 -16.31 -1.55 -2.06
C TRP A 684 -16.21 -1.12 -0.58
N MET A 685 -16.85 -0.01 -0.19
CA MET A 685 -17.04 0.37 1.20
C MET A 685 -18.30 -0.30 1.79
N ASP A 686 -18.34 -1.63 1.86
CA ASP A 686 -19.54 -2.46 2.03
C ASP A 686 -19.89 -2.84 3.49
N THR A 687 -19.32 -2.17 4.49
CA THR A 687 -19.60 -2.54 5.89
C THR A 687 -21.04 -2.31 6.30
N ASN A 688 -21.72 -3.40 6.67
CA ASN A 688 -23.11 -3.42 7.14
C ASN A 688 -23.24 -4.13 8.51
N HIS A 689 -24.32 -3.81 9.24
CA HIS A 689 -24.67 -4.33 10.57
C HIS A 689 -23.51 -4.29 11.60
N PRO A 690 -23.13 -3.09 12.10
CA PRO A 690 -23.75 -1.80 11.82
C PRO A 690 -23.33 -1.21 10.48
N ALA A 691 -24.20 -0.39 9.90
CA ALA A 691 -23.94 0.31 8.65
C ALA A 691 -22.88 1.41 8.86
N GLY A 692 -21.60 1.05 8.71
CA GLY A 692 -20.48 1.98 8.90
C GLY A 692 -20.32 2.95 7.74
N THR A 693 -20.61 2.50 6.52
CA THR A 693 -20.48 3.27 5.27
C THR A 693 -21.60 2.92 4.29
N PRO A 694 -22.86 3.33 4.56
CA PRO A 694 -24.01 2.90 3.77
C PRO A 694 -23.90 3.29 2.30
N ARG A 695 -23.49 4.52 1.98
CA ARG A 695 -23.28 5.00 0.59
C ARG A 695 -24.45 4.72 -0.38
N GLU A 696 -25.68 4.86 0.10
CA GLU A 696 -26.91 4.82 -0.71
C GLU A 696 -27.08 6.14 -1.48
N GLY A 697 -27.38 6.07 -2.78
CA GLY A 697 -27.49 7.24 -3.65
C GLY A 697 -26.62 7.12 -4.90
N TYR A 698 -25.85 8.14 -5.25
CA TYR A 698 -24.96 8.17 -6.43
C TYR A 698 -23.48 8.22 -6.00
N PRO A 699 -22.83 7.07 -5.69
CA PRO A 699 -21.42 7.05 -5.29
C PRO A 699 -20.52 7.44 -6.46
N ILE A 700 -19.49 8.25 -6.20
CA ILE A 700 -18.70 8.88 -7.27
C ILE A 700 -17.99 7.87 -8.18
N GLU A 701 -17.42 6.79 -7.64
CA GLU A 701 -16.68 5.81 -8.43
C GLU A 701 -17.59 5.00 -9.36
N ILE A 702 -18.84 4.75 -8.95
CA ILE A 702 -19.84 4.09 -9.81
C ILE A 702 -20.09 4.94 -11.05
N GLN A 703 -20.14 6.28 -10.89
CA GLN A 703 -20.35 7.19 -12.01
C GLN A 703 -19.15 7.17 -12.96
N VAL A 704 -17.94 7.15 -12.42
CA VAL A 704 -16.70 7.07 -13.22
C VAL A 704 -16.67 5.80 -14.06
N LEU A 705 -16.93 4.65 -13.44
CA LEU A 705 -16.91 3.35 -14.13
C LEU A 705 -18.06 3.24 -15.15
N TRP A 706 -19.24 3.80 -14.84
CA TRP A 706 -20.40 3.86 -15.73
C TRP A 706 -20.11 4.67 -17.00
N ILE A 707 -19.58 5.88 -16.85
CA ILE A 707 -19.21 6.74 -17.99
C ILE A 707 -18.19 6.02 -18.88
N ARG A 708 -17.21 5.34 -18.29
CA ARG A 708 -16.22 4.55 -19.03
C ARG A 708 -16.85 3.40 -19.82
N LEU A 709 -17.80 2.67 -19.23
CA LEU A 709 -18.54 1.63 -19.94
C LEU A 709 -19.35 2.20 -21.12
N LEU A 710 -20.02 3.33 -20.95
CA LEU A 710 -20.78 3.98 -22.02
C LEU A 710 -19.88 4.41 -23.20
N LEU A 711 -18.74 5.03 -22.91
CA LEU A 711 -17.75 5.41 -23.93
C LEU A 711 -17.17 4.18 -24.64
N GLN A 712 -16.96 3.08 -23.91
CA GLN A 712 -16.52 1.82 -24.49
C GLN A 712 -17.57 1.28 -25.47
N LEU A 713 -18.84 1.24 -25.08
CA LEU A 713 -19.95 0.74 -25.92
C LEU A 713 -20.17 1.57 -27.19
N GLU A 714 -19.99 2.89 -27.10
CA GLU A 714 -19.97 3.78 -28.27
C GLU A 714 -18.81 3.42 -29.21
N ARG A 715 -17.61 3.23 -28.68
CA ARG A 715 -16.41 2.90 -29.49
C ARG A 715 -16.54 1.57 -30.22
N ILE A 716 -17.19 0.57 -29.62
CA ILE A 716 -17.38 -0.76 -30.23
C ILE A 716 -18.67 -0.86 -31.07
N ASP A 717 -19.36 0.26 -31.31
CA ASP A 717 -20.55 0.36 -32.18
C ASP A 717 -21.66 -0.64 -31.82
N THR A 718 -21.90 -0.84 -30.53
CA THR A 718 -23.01 -1.67 -30.05
C THR A 718 -24.33 -0.91 -30.16
N LYS A 719 -25.38 -1.58 -30.65
CA LYS A 719 -26.72 -0.99 -30.72
C LYS A 719 -27.25 -0.67 -29.33
N ALA A 720 -27.77 0.54 -29.16
CA ALA A 720 -28.52 0.96 -27.98
C ALA A 720 -30.02 0.90 -28.28
N ASP A 721 -30.81 0.32 -27.38
CA ASP A 721 -32.27 0.38 -27.45
C ASP A 721 -32.73 1.70 -26.81
N GLY A 722 -32.60 2.83 -27.52
CA GLY A 722 -32.94 4.16 -27.01
C GLY A 722 -31.89 5.23 -27.33
N ALA A 723 -31.57 6.08 -26.36
CA ALA A 723 -30.54 7.11 -26.53
C ALA A 723 -29.17 6.48 -26.85
N PRO A 724 -28.39 7.03 -27.81
CA PRO A 724 -27.05 6.53 -28.09
C PRO A 724 -26.15 6.55 -26.85
N TRP A 725 -25.28 5.55 -26.69
CA TRP A 725 -24.39 5.43 -25.52
C TRP A 725 -23.52 6.68 -25.30
N GLY A 726 -22.97 7.27 -26.37
CA GLY A 726 -22.20 8.51 -26.28
C GLY A 726 -23.00 9.72 -25.81
N ALA A 727 -24.30 9.79 -26.14
CA ALA A 727 -25.17 10.85 -25.64
C ALA A 727 -25.46 10.70 -24.14
N LEU A 728 -25.57 9.46 -23.65
CA LEU A 728 -25.67 9.19 -22.22
C LEU A 728 -24.35 9.52 -21.49
N ALA A 729 -23.20 9.16 -22.08
CA ALA A 729 -21.88 9.44 -21.50
C ALA A 729 -21.68 10.95 -21.30
N ASN A 730 -21.94 11.75 -22.35
CA ASN A 730 -21.83 13.22 -22.29
C ASN A 730 -22.75 13.83 -21.22
N ARG A 731 -23.96 13.29 -21.05
CA ARG A 731 -24.90 13.76 -20.02
C ARG A 731 -24.42 13.42 -18.63
N ALA A 732 -23.99 12.18 -18.40
CA ALA A 732 -23.48 11.71 -17.13
C ALA A 732 -22.20 12.48 -16.72
N GLU A 733 -21.29 12.74 -17.66
CA GLU A 733 -20.08 13.53 -17.42
C GLU A 733 -20.41 14.99 -17.06
N GLY A 734 -21.34 15.62 -17.79
CA GLY A 734 -21.84 16.96 -17.45
C GLY A 734 -22.47 17.02 -16.05
N SER A 735 -23.26 16.02 -15.68
CA SER A 735 -23.86 15.89 -14.35
C SER A 735 -22.82 15.67 -13.26
N LEU A 736 -21.81 14.84 -13.51
CA LEU A 736 -20.69 14.61 -12.58
C LEU A 736 -19.97 15.93 -12.28
N GLN A 737 -19.62 16.70 -13.31
CA GLN A 737 -18.95 18.00 -13.16
C GLN A 737 -19.81 19.05 -12.44
N LYS A 738 -21.14 18.99 -12.60
CA LYS A 738 -22.11 19.93 -12.03
C LYS A 738 -22.40 19.63 -10.56
N TYR A 739 -22.67 18.38 -10.22
CA TYR A 739 -23.22 18.01 -8.91
C TYR A 739 -22.16 17.59 -7.88
N PHE A 740 -21.00 17.06 -8.31
CA PHE A 740 -19.99 16.55 -7.37
C PHE A 740 -18.87 17.55 -7.06
N TRP A 741 -18.57 18.51 -7.93
CA TRP A 741 -17.44 19.42 -7.69
C TRP A 741 -17.73 20.43 -6.56
N LEU A 742 -16.93 20.39 -5.50
CA LEU A 742 -17.05 21.29 -4.36
C LEU A 742 -16.03 22.42 -4.48
N GLU A 743 -16.45 23.57 -5.01
CA GLU A 743 -15.54 24.69 -5.32
C GLU A 743 -14.76 25.20 -4.09
N ASP A 744 -15.40 25.35 -2.94
CA ASP A 744 -14.75 25.86 -1.72
C ASP A 744 -13.81 24.83 -1.07
N ARG A 745 -14.05 23.54 -1.33
CA ARG A 745 -13.28 22.43 -0.74
C ARG A 745 -12.12 22.00 -1.66
N GLY A 746 -12.28 22.14 -2.97
CA GLY A 746 -11.27 21.79 -3.97
C GLY A 746 -11.15 20.30 -4.30
N TYR A 747 -12.20 19.53 -4.04
CA TYR A 747 -12.29 18.12 -4.39
C TYR A 747 -13.73 17.75 -4.78
N PHE A 748 -13.92 16.52 -5.25
CA PHE A 748 -15.26 16.01 -5.58
C PHE A 748 -15.90 15.35 -4.35
N ALA A 749 -17.19 15.60 -4.15
CA ALA A 749 -18.03 14.92 -3.18
C ALA A 749 -17.90 13.39 -3.31
N ASP A 750 -17.97 12.65 -2.20
CA ASP A 750 -17.89 11.19 -2.27
C ASP A 750 -19.17 10.57 -2.83
N LEU A 751 -20.31 11.21 -2.56
CA LEU A 751 -21.65 10.67 -2.76
C LEU A 751 -22.67 11.79 -2.90
N LEU A 752 -23.66 11.58 -3.78
CA LEU A 752 -24.94 12.30 -3.70
C LEU A 752 -25.95 11.38 -3.01
N ILE A 753 -26.29 11.69 -1.76
CA ILE A 753 -27.19 10.89 -0.94
C ILE A 753 -28.62 11.09 -1.41
N ALA A 754 -29.26 10.00 -1.82
CA ALA A 754 -30.63 9.99 -2.28
C ALA A 754 -31.27 8.64 -1.95
N GLU A 755 -32.50 8.67 -1.44
CA GLU A 755 -33.35 7.49 -1.43
C GLU A 755 -33.63 7.02 -2.86
N ARG A 756 -34.05 5.76 -3.00
CA ARG A 756 -34.52 5.21 -4.27
C ARG A 756 -35.54 6.14 -4.96
N ASP A 757 -35.44 6.23 -6.28
CA ASP A 757 -36.30 7.04 -7.17
C ASP A 757 -36.22 8.56 -6.98
N LYS A 758 -35.39 9.09 -6.08
CA LYS A 758 -35.11 10.53 -6.00
C LYS A 758 -34.02 10.91 -7.01
N PRO A 759 -34.23 11.93 -7.87
CA PRO A 759 -33.26 12.31 -8.89
C PRO A 759 -32.00 12.94 -8.25
N ALA A 760 -30.88 12.87 -8.97
CA ALA A 760 -29.60 13.41 -8.50
C ALA A 760 -29.66 14.93 -8.23
N SER A 761 -30.53 15.65 -8.94
CA SER A 761 -30.78 17.09 -8.75
C SER A 761 -31.40 17.44 -7.39
N ALA A 762 -32.04 16.48 -6.72
CA ALA A 762 -32.65 16.62 -5.39
C ALA A 762 -31.83 15.93 -4.27
N ALA A 763 -30.70 15.32 -4.62
CA ALA A 763 -29.86 14.61 -3.68
C ALA A 763 -29.12 15.55 -2.73
N ARG A 764 -28.81 15.06 -1.53
CA ARG A 764 -27.97 15.77 -0.57
C ARG A 764 -26.50 15.44 -0.83
N VAL A 765 -25.67 16.45 -0.99
CA VAL A 765 -24.23 16.26 -1.25
C VAL A 765 -23.51 15.83 0.04
N ASP A 766 -22.71 14.77 -0.04
CA ASP A 766 -21.76 14.35 1.01
C ASP A 766 -20.38 14.95 0.75
N ASP A 767 -19.96 15.87 1.61
CA ASP A 767 -18.68 16.58 1.49
C ASP A 767 -17.48 15.86 2.12
N ALA A 768 -17.66 14.61 2.58
CA ALA A 768 -16.59 13.78 3.10
C ALA A 768 -15.48 13.58 2.04
N LEU A 769 -14.24 13.93 2.40
CA LEU A 769 -13.08 13.63 1.57
C LEU A 769 -12.67 12.16 1.75
N ARG A 770 -13.00 11.34 0.76
CA ARG A 770 -12.65 9.92 0.68
C ARG A 770 -11.75 9.62 -0.51
N SER A 771 -11.08 8.46 -0.50
CA SER A 771 -10.17 8.04 -1.57
C SER A 771 -10.84 7.86 -2.94
N ASN A 772 -12.15 7.70 -3.01
CA ASN A 772 -12.90 7.41 -4.25
C ASN A 772 -12.80 8.53 -5.29
N CYS A 773 -12.68 9.79 -4.87
CA CYS A 773 -12.61 10.94 -5.78
C CYS A 773 -11.36 10.90 -6.69
N LEU A 774 -10.33 10.15 -6.31
CA LEU A 774 -9.12 9.99 -7.12
C LEU A 774 -9.37 9.18 -8.39
N LEU A 775 -10.36 8.29 -8.40
CA LEU A 775 -10.70 7.50 -9.59
C LEU A 775 -11.17 8.38 -10.75
N VAL A 776 -11.80 9.53 -10.46
CA VAL A 776 -12.21 10.51 -11.47
C VAL A 776 -11.01 11.02 -12.28
N VAL A 777 -9.86 11.21 -11.61
CA VAL A 777 -8.60 11.62 -12.24
C VAL A 777 -7.84 10.41 -12.80
N GLY A 778 -7.72 9.34 -12.02
CA GLY A 778 -6.99 8.12 -12.36
C GLY A 778 -7.53 7.43 -13.61
N LEU A 779 -8.85 7.45 -13.81
CA LEU A 779 -9.53 6.90 -14.99
C LEU A 779 -9.78 7.93 -16.09
N GLY A 780 -9.23 9.14 -15.96
CA GLY A 780 -9.13 10.12 -17.06
C GLY A 780 -10.38 10.93 -17.38
N LEU A 781 -11.34 11.06 -16.46
CA LEU A 781 -12.53 11.90 -16.67
C LEU A 781 -12.32 13.36 -16.27
N VAL A 782 -11.33 13.66 -15.42
CA VAL A 782 -11.00 15.03 -14.99
C VAL A 782 -9.50 15.28 -15.10
N ALA A 783 -9.15 16.43 -15.68
CA ALA A 783 -7.77 16.92 -15.84
C ALA A 783 -7.64 18.39 -15.37
N GLY A 784 -6.42 18.94 -15.48
CA GLY A 784 -6.14 20.35 -15.23
C GLY A 784 -6.32 20.77 -13.76
N ALA A 785 -6.80 22.01 -13.54
CA ALA A 785 -6.82 22.62 -12.21
C ALA A 785 -7.67 21.85 -11.18
N ARG A 786 -8.84 21.32 -11.59
CA ARG A 786 -9.69 20.51 -10.70
C ARG A 786 -9.01 19.21 -10.28
N ALA A 787 -8.33 18.53 -11.23
CA ALA A 787 -7.56 17.33 -10.94
C ALA A 787 -6.44 17.60 -9.92
N ARG A 788 -5.65 18.66 -10.13
CA ARG A 788 -4.54 19.04 -9.24
C ARG A 788 -5.04 19.35 -7.83
N ARG A 789 -6.11 20.13 -7.69
CA ARG A 789 -6.71 20.45 -6.38
C ARG A 789 -7.23 19.21 -5.66
N CYS A 790 -7.90 18.30 -6.38
CA CYS A 790 -8.40 17.04 -5.81
C CYS A 790 -7.26 16.16 -5.29
N VAL A 791 -6.19 16.00 -6.08
CA VAL A 791 -5.00 15.24 -5.69
C VAL A 791 -4.27 15.90 -4.52
N GLU A 792 -4.14 17.24 -4.51
CA GLU A 792 -3.52 17.96 -3.40
C GLU A 792 -4.31 17.79 -2.08
N ALA A 793 -5.64 17.75 -2.15
CA ALA A 793 -6.48 17.46 -0.98
C ALA A 793 -6.24 16.04 -0.46
N ALA A 794 -6.21 15.03 -1.34
CA ALA A 794 -5.91 13.65 -0.96
C ALA A 794 -4.50 13.51 -0.37
N LEU A 795 -3.50 14.14 -0.99
CA LEU A 795 -2.13 14.18 -0.46
C LEU A 795 -2.11 14.77 0.96
N ARG A 796 -2.82 15.88 1.15
CA ARG A 796 -2.86 16.58 2.43
C ARG A 796 -3.53 15.81 3.55
N TYR A 797 -4.56 15.01 3.29
CA TYR A 797 -5.36 14.43 4.38
C TYR A 797 -5.40 12.91 4.43
N LEU A 798 -5.18 12.23 3.29
CA LEU A 798 -5.40 10.80 3.16
C LEU A 798 -4.11 9.99 3.11
N VAL A 799 -3.04 10.54 2.53
CA VAL A 799 -1.78 9.79 2.29
C VAL A 799 -1.08 9.46 3.61
N VAL A 800 -0.75 8.19 3.80
CA VAL A 800 0.14 7.69 4.85
C VAL A 800 1.23 6.82 4.19
N PRO A 801 2.30 6.41 4.89
CA PRO A 801 3.33 5.58 4.28
C PRO A 801 2.76 4.27 3.70
N GLY A 802 2.94 4.06 2.40
CA GLY A 802 2.48 2.87 1.66
C GLY A 802 0.96 2.67 1.53
N ALA A 803 0.10 3.57 2.01
CA ALA A 803 -1.35 3.38 2.00
C ALA A 803 -2.14 4.71 1.99
N LEU A 804 -3.46 4.62 1.80
CA LEU A 804 -4.34 5.77 1.70
C LEU A 804 -5.55 5.63 2.63
N ARG A 805 -5.75 6.57 3.56
CA ARG A 805 -6.94 6.62 4.44
C ARG A 805 -8.21 6.63 3.60
N SER A 806 -9.19 5.84 4.01
CA SER A 806 -10.51 5.80 3.37
C SER A 806 -11.33 7.06 3.60
N LEU A 807 -11.07 7.79 4.69
CA LEU A 807 -11.75 9.03 5.08
C LEU A 807 -10.74 9.99 5.71
N ALA A 808 -10.82 11.27 5.35
CA ALA A 808 -10.01 12.32 5.97
C ALA A 808 -10.47 12.61 7.41
N PRO A 809 -9.55 12.96 8.33
CA PRO A 809 -9.90 13.40 9.69
C PRO A 809 -10.47 14.84 9.71
N LEU A 810 -11.49 15.10 8.90
CA LEU A 810 -12.17 16.38 8.76
C LEU A 810 -13.64 16.25 9.18
N PRO A 811 -14.29 17.35 9.62
CA PRO A 811 -15.73 17.36 9.80
C PRO A 811 -16.46 17.07 8.48
N VAL A 812 -17.59 16.37 8.58
CA VAL A 812 -18.41 15.98 7.43
C VAL A 812 -19.82 16.56 7.50
N SER A 813 -20.41 16.78 6.33
CA SER A 813 -21.81 17.17 6.12
C SER A 813 -22.39 16.40 4.94
N PRO A 814 -23.47 15.61 5.13
CA PRO A 814 -24.16 15.32 6.39
C PRO A 814 -23.29 14.70 7.48
N ALA A 815 -23.77 14.85 8.71
CA ALA A 815 -23.35 14.00 9.81
C ALA A 815 -23.65 12.52 9.49
N LEU A 816 -22.71 11.63 9.80
CA LEU A 816 -22.75 10.19 9.57
C LEU A 816 -22.87 9.42 10.91
N PRO A 817 -24.08 9.24 11.46
CA PRO A 817 -24.27 8.49 12.69
C PRO A 817 -24.17 6.97 12.41
N ILE A 818 -23.41 6.27 13.25
CA ILE A 818 -23.28 4.81 13.20
C ILE A 818 -23.91 4.26 14.48
N TYR A 819 -24.97 3.46 14.33
CA TYR A 819 -25.69 2.87 15.45
C TYR A 819 -25.36 1.38 15.57
N GLY A 820 -25.06 0.94 16.80
CA GLY A 820 -24.93 -0.47 17.13
C GLY A 820 -26.25 -1.23 17.04
N SER A 821 -26.19 -2.55 17.14
CA SER A 821 -27.37 -3.42 17.16
C SER A 821 -28.30 -3.15 18.35
N ASP A 822 -27.78 -2.55 19.42
CA ASP A 822 -28.50 -2.07 20.60
C ASP A 822 -29.13 -0.67 20.42
N GLY A 823 -28.98 -0.05 19.25
CA GLY A 823 -29.43 1.31 18.95
C GLY A 823 -28.55 2.42 19.52
N ARG A 824 -27.43 2.08 20.17
CA ARG A 824 -26.51 3.06 20.73
C ARG A 824 -25.66 3.70 19.63
N LEU A 825 -25.50 5.02 19.69
CA LEU A 825 -24.56 5.74 18.82
C LEU A 825 -23.11 5.36 19.16
N LEU A 826 -22.34 4.94 18.15
CA LEU A 826 -20.98 4.41 18.30
C LEU A 826 -19.88 5.43 17.98
N ASN A 827 -20.20 6.54 17.32
CA ASN A 827 -19.23 7.55 16.88
C ASN A 827 -19.73 8.99 17.10
N ASP A 828 -18.86 9.98 16.89
CA ASP A 828 -19.28 11.36 16.63
C ASP A 828 -19.76 11.46 15.17
N PRO A 829 -21.04 11.77 14.91
CA PRO A 829 -21.56 11.83 13.54
C PRO A 829 -20.94 12.94 12.70
N THR A 830 -20.51 14.04 13.31
CA THR A 830 -19.91 15.18 12.59
C THR A 830 -18.42 14.99 12.33
N GLU A 831 -17.76 14.14 13.13
CA GLU A 831 -16.36 13.74 12.96
C GLU A 831 -16.22 12.21 12.97
N PRO A 832 -16.76 11.50 11.95
CA PRO A 832 -16.84 10.03 11.96
C PRO A 832 -15.49 9.33 11.72
N TYR A 833 -14.38 10.08 11.65
CA TYR A 833 -13.06 9.51 11.42
C TYR A 833 -12.62 8.59 12.56
N PHE A 834 -12.19 7.39 12.21
CA PHE A 834 -11.76 6.32 13.10
C PHE A 834 -10.40 5.76 12.63
N GLY A 835 -9.32 6.29 13.19
CA GLY A 835 -7.95 6.01 12.73
C GLY A 835 -7.32 4.68 13.21
N ARG A 836 -8.03 3.87 13.99
CA ARG A 836 -7.54 2.60 14.57
C ARG A 836 -8.49 1.45 14.27
N TYR A 837 -7.98 0.38 13.67
CA TYR A 837 -8.75 -0.83 13.38
C TYR A 837 -8.39 -1.93 14.40
N GLU A 838 -9.04 -1.89 15.56
CA GLU A 838 -8.82 -2.83 16.67
C GLU A 838 -10.04 -2.94 17.59
N GLY A 839 -10.09 -4.00 18.41
CA GLY A 839 -11.23 -4.30 19.27
C GLY A 839 -12.24 -5.24 18.64
N ASP A 840 -13.44 -5.32 19.23
CA ASP A 840 -14.52 -6.17 18.77
C ASP A 840 -15.04 -5.76 17.39
N GLU A 841 -15.74 -6.70 16.75
CA GLU A 841 -16.21 -6.54 15.38
C GLU A 841 -17.21 -5.40 15.21
N ASP A 842 -18.30 -5.45 15.96
CA ASP A 842 -19.48 -4.64 15.68
C ASP A 842 -19.36 -3.21 16.21
N THR A 843 -18.72 -2.99 17.36
CA THR A 843 -18.66 -1.66 17.97
C THR A 843 -17.39 -0.87 17.64
N ARG A 844 -16.36 -1.55 17.09
CA ARG A 844 -15.05 -0.94 16.81
C ARG A 844 -14.60 -1.15 15.36
N ARG A 845 -14.38 -2.39 14.95
CA ARG A 845 -13.76 -2.70 13.64
C ARG A 845 -14.66 -2.32 12.46
N LYS A 846 -15.94 -2.72 12.47
CA LYS A 846 -16.90 -2.36 11.41
C LYS A 846 -17.06 -0.82 11.27
N PRO A 847 -17.30 -0.06 12.36
CA PRO A 847 -17.30 1.40 12.27
C PRO A 847 -16.02 2.01 11.67
N ALA A 848 -14.84 1.40 11.94
CA ALA A 848 -13.55 1.91 11.48
C ALA A 848 -13.14 1.50 10.06
N TYR A 849 -13.64 0.36 9.56
CA TYR A 849 -13.11 -0.34 8.37
C TYR A 849 -12.99 0.55 7.13
N HIS A 850 -13.97 1.42 6.91
CA HIS A 850 -13.96 2.41 5.82
C HIS A 850 -14.08 3.86 6.30
N ASN A 851 -13.91 4.15 7.59
CA ASN A 851 -14.00 5.53 8.11
C ASN A 851 -12.69 6.06 8.68
N GLY A 852 -11.53 5.65 8.16
CA GLY A 852 -10.24 6.22 8.58
C GLY A 852 -9.08 5.24 8.47
N THR A 853 -9.38 3.94 8.49
CA THR A 853 -8.44 2.88 8.10
C THR A 853 -7.80 3.20 6.75
N ALA A 854 -6.49 2.97 6.64
CA ALA A 854 -5.74 3.19 5.41
C ALA A 854 -5.69 1.91 4.57
N TRP A 855 -6.00 2.02 3.28
CA TRP A 855 -6.11 0.92 2.33
C TRP A 855 -4.92 0.91 1.39
N ALA A 856 -4.34 -0.28 1.16
CA ALA A 856 -3.19 -0.41 0.28
C ALA A 856 -3.59 -0.34 -1.21
N TRP A 857 -4.79 -0.79 -1.60
CA TRP A 857 -5.20 -0.86 -3.01
C TRP A 857 -5.56 0.50 -3.63
N THR A 858 -6.04 1.47 -2.84
CA THR A 858 -6.36 2.82 -3.33
C THR A 858 -5.12 3.71 -3.44
N PHE A 859 -4.01 3.33 -2.81
CA PHE A 859 -2.77 4.11 -2.83
C PHE A 859 -2.07 4.14 -4.21
N PRO A 860 -1.99 3.04 -4.97
CA PRO A 860 -1.59 3.10 -6.38
C PRO A 860 -2.48 4.03 -7.23
N ALA A 861 -3.80 4.06 -6.99
CA ALA A 861 -4.70 4.97 -7.69
C ALA A 861 -4.41 6.45 -7.39
N PHE A 862 -4.00 6.78 -6.15
CA PHE A 862 -3.45 8.10 -5.82
C PHE A 862 -2.19 8.42 -6.63
N CYS A 863 -1.24 7.48 -6.71
CA CYS A 863 0.01 7.68 -7.45
C CYS A 863 -0.24 7.90 -8.95
N GLU A 864 -1.16 7.13 -9.54
CA GLU A 864 -1.59 7.33 -10.93
C GLU A 864 -2.29 8.69 -11.13
N ALA A 865 -3.23 9.06 -10.24
CA ALA A 865 -3.91 10.35 -10.28
C ALA A 865 -2.94 11.53 -10.14
N LEU A 866 -1.92 11.41 -9.30
CA LEU A 866 -0.85 12.40 -9.13
C LEU A 866 -0.07 12.61 -10.43
N ALA A 867 0.38 11.53 -11.08
CA ALA A 867 1.07 11.65 -12.36
C ALA A 867 0.15 12.27 -13.44
N ARG A 868 -1.11 11.82 -13.53
CA ARG A 868 -2.09 12.32 -14.51
C ARG A 868 -2.47 13.78 -14.32
N ALA A 869 -2.62 14.27 -13.09
CA ALA A 869 -3.03 15.66 -12.82
C ALA A 869 -2.02 16.70 -13.32
N TRP A 870 -0.76 16.29 -13.54
CA TRP A 870 0.30 17.10 -14.15
C TRP A 870 0.77 16.51 -15.49
N ASP A 871 -0.12 15.85 -16.22
CA ASP A 871 0.12 15.38 -17.59
C ASP A 871 1.39 14.51 -17.73
N PHE A 872 1.66 13.69 -16.71
CA PHE A 872 2.86 12.86 -16.59
C PHE A 872 4.17 13.65 -16.68
N ALA A 873 4.19 14.89 -16.16
CA ALA A 873 5.42 15.66 -16.00
C ALA A 873 6.49 14.83 -15.27
N PRO A 874 7.77 14.85 -15.70
CA PRO A 874 8.82 14.00 -15.14
C PRO A 874 8.93 14.08 -13.61
N GLU A 875 8.75 15.27 -13.05
CA GLU A 875 8.79 15.52 -11.61
C GLU A 875 7.58 14.91 -10.88
N ALA A 876 6.39 14.95 -11.49
CA ALA A 876 5.18 14.31 -10.97
C ALA A 876 5.31 12.79 -11.00
N VAL A 877 5.84 12.22 -12.09
CA VAL A 877 6.12 10.79 -12.23
C VAL A 877 7.15 10.33 -11.20
N ALA A 878 8.27 11.05 -11.06
CA ALA A 878 9.29 10.74 -10.05
C ALA A 878 8.72 10.77 -8.63
N THR A 879 7.85 11.73 -8.34
CA THR A 879 7.18 11.87 -7.04
C THR A 879 6.19 10.74 -6.78
N ALA A 880 5.35 10.41 -7.76
CA ALA A 880 4.42 9.29 -7.68
C ALA A 880 5.15 7.95 -7.48
N ARG A 881 6.31 7.76 -8.14
CA ARG A 881 7.15 6.58 -7.92
C ARG A 881 7.77 6.53 -6.53
N ALA A 882 8.23 7.66 -5.99
CA ALA A 882 8.74 7.70 -4.62
C ALA A 882 7.67 7.30 -3.60
N TYR A 883 6.44 7.82 -3.76
CA TYR A 883 5.30 7.38 -2.94
C TYR A 883 5.01 5.88 -3.10
N LEU A 884 4.85 5.41 -4.34
CA LEU A 884 4.52 4.01 -4.59
C LEU A 884 5.60 3.04 -4.09
N GLY A 885 6.88 3.42 -4.22
CA GLY A 885 8.01 2.64 -3.73
C GLY A 885 8.05 2.48 -2.21
N ASP A 886 7.40 3.34 -1.44
CA ASP A 886 7.30 3.20 0.02
C ASP A 886 6.49 1.96 0.44
N MET A 887 5.66 1.41 -0.47
CA MET A 887 4.98 0.12 -0.25
C MET A 887 5.96 -1.05 -0.08
N GLU A 888 7.21 -0.91 -0.52
CA GLU A 888 8.22 -1.96 -0.35
C GLU A 888 8.49 -2.30 1.12
N ARG A 889 8.40 -1.31 2.02
CA ARG A 889 8.50 -1.55 3.47
C ARG A 889 7.38 -2.45 3.97
N LEU A 890 6.19 -2.38 3.38
CA LEU A 890 5.07 -3.27 3.72
C LEU A 890 5.37 -4.72 3.32
N MET A 891 6.10 -4.93 2.21
CA MET A 891 6.53 -6.26 1.76
C MET A 891 7.67 -6.86 2.60
N ASN A 892 8.30 -6.06 3.47
CA ASN A 892 9.38 -6.47 4.35
C ASN A 892 8.91 -6.70 5.80
N GLU A 893 7.61 -6.57 6.08
CA GLU A 893 7.04 -6.71 7.43
C GLU A 893 5.74 -7.52 7.37
N GLY A 894 5.40 -8.26 8.44
CA GLY A 894 4.18 -9.07 8.47
C GLY A 894 4.30 -10.34 7.62
N CYS A 895 3.54 -10.42 6.51
CA CYS A 895 3.66 -11.50 5.54
C CYS A 895 4.69 -11.13 4.47
N LEU A 896 5.90 -11.69 4.58
CA LEU A 896 7.03 -11.33 3.74
C LEU A 896 6.74 -11.56 2.26
N GLY A 897 7.09 -10.56 1.45
CA GLY A 897 6.85 -10.55 0.01
C GLY A 897 5.41 -10.24 -0.38
N GLN A 898 4.53 -9.85 0.55
CA GLN A 898 3.13 -9.53 0.27
C GLN A 898 2.77 -8.12 0.74
N ILE A 899 1.64 -7.58 0.25
CA ILE A 899 1.09 -6.31 0.71
C ILE A 899 -0.17 -6.60 1.53
N PRO A 900 -0.33 -5.99 2.73
CA PRO A 900 -1.53 -6.15 3.54
C PRO A 900 -2.71 -5.41 2.91
N GLU A 901 -3.91 -5.81 3.31
CA GLU A 901 -5.16 -5.19 2.91
C GLU A 901 -5.28 -3.75 3.43
N ILE A 902 -5.03 -3.59 4.74
CA ILE A 902 -5.25 -2.34 5.47
C ILE A 902 -4.17 -2.07 6.53
N LEU A 903 -4.05 -0.80 6.90
CA LEU A 903 -3.24 -0.28 7.99
C LEU A 903 -4.10 0.62 8.88
N ASP A 904 -3.70 0.79 10.14
CA ASP A 904 -4.25 1.86 10.97
C ASP A 904 -4.07 3.22 10.26
N GLY A 905 -5.15 4.00 10.20
CA GLY A 905 -5.11 5.35 9.66
C GLY A 905 -4.19 6.28 10.43
N ASP A 906 -4.08 6.10 11.75
CA ASP A 906 -3.21 6.89 12.62
C ASP A 906 -1.85 6.21 12.88
N ALA A 907 -0.80 7.02 13.00
CA ALA A 907 0.56 6.58 13.30
C ALA A 907 0.58 5.67 14.55
N PRO A 908 1.29 4.53 14.57
CA PRO A 908 2.38 4.19 13.65
C PRO A 908 1.96 3.37 12.42
N HIS A 909 0.68 3.39 12.02
CA HIS A 909 0.20 2.67 10.82
C HIS A 909 0.46 1.17 10.84
N ARG A 910 0.09 0.51 11.95
CA ARG A 910 0.24 -0.95 12.07
C ARG A 910 -0.53 -1.65 10.95
N GLN A 911 0.05 -2.68 10.34
CA GLN A 911 -0.67 -3.55 9.41
C GLN A 911 -1.83 -4.25 10.13
N ARG A 912 -2.98 -4.33 9.46
CA ARG A 912 -4.23 -4.91 9.96
C ARG A 912 -4.89 -5.73 8.84
N GLY A 913 -6.05 -6.30 9.14
CA GLY A 913 -6.82 -7.05 8.14
C GLY A 913 -6.04 -8.24 7.59
N CYS A 914 -6.37 -8.61 6.36
CA CYS A 914 -5.69 -9.67 5.63
C CYS A 914 -4.26 -9.21 5.29
N ASP A 915 -3.26 -9.98 5.71
CA ASP A 915 -1.82 -9.64 5.60
C ASP A 915 -1.22 -9.99 4.24
N ALA A 916 -1.92 -10.74 3.39
CA ALA A 916 -1.55 -10.97 1.99
C ALA A 916 -2.77 -10.78 1.09
N GLN A 917 -2.85 -9.63 0.41
CA GLN A 917 -4.04 -9.23 -0.33
C GLN A 917 -3.77 -8.89 -1.80
N ALA A 918 -4.59 -9.46 -2.69
CA ALA A 918 -4.36 -9.46 -4.14
C ALA A 918 -4.43 -8.06 -4.76
N TRP A 919 -5.51 -7.31 -4.53
CA TRP A 919 -5.73 -6.02 -5.22
C TRP A 919 -4.64 -4.97 -4.94
N GLY A 920 -4.05 -4.97 -3.74
CA GLY A 920 -2.99 -4.05 -3.35
C GLY A 920 -1.71 -4.33 -4.11
N VAL A 921 -1.33 -5.62 -4.18
CA VAL A 921 -0.18 -6.09 -4.96
C VAL A 921 -0.36 -5.81 -6.44
N THR A 922 -1.50 -6.18 -7.02
CA THR A 922 -1.73 -6.09 -8.47
C THR A 922 -1.84 -4.64 -8.93
N GLU A 923 -2.51 -3.76 -8.17
CA GLU A 923 -2.59 -2.34 -8.53
C GLU A 923 -1.24 -1.64 -8.35
N ALA A 924 -0.46 -2.01 -7.32
CA ALA A 924 0.90 -1.51 -7.18
C ALA A 924 1.77 -1.89 -8.38
N LEU A 925 1.73 -3.16 -8.83
CA LEU A 925 2.45 -3.61 -10.03
C LEU A 925 2.02 -2.83 -11.27
N ARG A 926 0.71 -2.68 -11.48
CA ARG A 926 0.14 -1.97 -12.63
C ARG A 926 0.64 -0.54 -12.72
N VAL A 927 0.53 0.20 -11.61
CA VAL A 927 0.91 1.61 -11.57
C VAL A 927 2.43 1.76 -11.59
N TRP A 928 3.17 0.84 -10.98
CA TRP A 928 4.63 0.83 -11.03
C TRP A 928 5.14 0.75 -12.48
N ARG A 929 4.62 -0.21 -13.25
CA ARG A 929 4.95 -0.38 -14.67
C ARG A 929 4.45 0.78 -15.54
N LEU A 930 3.26 1.32 -15.24
CA LEU A 930 2.77 2.55 -15.87
C LEU A 930 3.74 3.70 -15.68
N LEU A 931 4.17 3.99 -14.45
CA LEU A 931 5.08 5.11 -14.18
C LEU A 931 6.47 4.89 -14.80
N ARG A 932 6.93 3.64 -14.93
CA ARG A 932 8.19 3.30 -15.63
C ARG A 932 8.13 3.60 -17.13
N SER A 933 6.98 3.45 -17.78
CA SER A 933 6.87 3.69 -19.23
C SER A 933 6.99 5.17 -19.63
N PHE A 934 6.85 6.09 -18.67
CA PHE A 934 7.05 7.53 -18.86
C PHE A 934 8.45 8.01 -18.49
N ARG A 935 9.38 7.11 -18.15
CA ARG A 935 10.78 7.46 -17.91
C ARG A 935 11.44 7.77 -19.26
N ARG A 936 11.81 9.04 -19.45
CA ARG A 936 12.76 9.44 -20.49
C ARG A 936 14.19 9.21 -20.02
#